data_AF-A0A0T1X6J6-F1
#
_entry.id   AF-A0A0T1X6J6-F1
#
_cell.length_a   1.000
_cell.length_b   1.000
_cell.length_c   1.000
_cell.angle_alpha   90.00
_cell.angle_beta   90.00
_cell.angle_gamma   90.00
#
_symmetry.space_group_name_H-M   'P 1'
#
loop_
_entity.id
_entity.type
_entity.pdbx_description
1 polymer ?
#
loop_
_entity_poly.entity_id
_entity_poly.type
_entity_poly.pdbx_seq_one_letter_code
_entity_poly.pdbx_strand_id
1 'polypeptide(L)'
;MTSKITYNNIRVKIAKSHITEAAKKAEVGMPTRVVDIYADDATAGLQLRVQGQRAFWVLKYRNSTKTLGYVYAEQEPHQMIPSVSEARSLAAEGKKVIDDDPKKFDSFLSTYYAIQERDPEQARKEARGQITTWTLRQCIEHVIEARTATGEKKPLKNPYEYQLTLRRPELQNLLDQPAAALDRGDFDDARDTLKKNYGKSPANKALSNIRRSLDYCMRFQSKASGLSHQDQWWKLIESAGVVEKRTRLPKIDDIVQMMIVMEDFLDKPLPGRKSRDGKAGVRANVFAAAWWLVLTGQRTFAALHLHGHDFFPDKEAGNGWYIAAWPASVMKATVDFSLPVPPSVVQHMLPLIEASRNDVNDGSAWAFPSGRKPKKSSAKKDITVNQSAVRLALQRLRGRDPLMKGNAEAVDFFARCKIPWWTPHDIRKCLTAFMDKSGMPGGASAILAHKIKMPDLPHNDKDREDWLEQHVEDVTAASYFSPGHMHLKAKAMSLWTDAILDRYEALSPRAQAKIQEEKRIQRAKFIFQDALYAHRARDAALITIQPLIEAQRVKVSKTERMIETMMTETPVPLKDIAFAKDELQGYQDDLDRLVTTPGTALIKPSEEARKGSMVDVMHHGFSTYDFRSEAPDYCELRDRYITGLINIETFKSALSDKYGYDFSLDTQSMYLPGREPVSAIAS
;
A
#
# COMPACT_ATOMS: atom_id res chain seq x y z
N MET A 1 88.40 19.55 -13.60
CA MET A 1 88.47 19.55 -12.12
C MET A 1 87.24 20.24 -11.56
N THR A 2 86.25 19.46 -11.09
CA THR A 2 84.99 19.93 -10.50
C THR A 2 85.24 20.36 -9.05
N SER A 3 85.50 21.64 -8.82
CA SER A 3 85.70 22.20 -7.47
C SER A 3 84.40 22.15 -6.66
N LYS A 4 84.42 21.49 -5.49
CA LYS A 4 83.27 21.34 -4.58
C LYS A 4 82.84 22.69 -4.00
N ILE A 5 81.53 22.92 -3.90
CA ILE A 5 80.93 24.04 -3.15
C ILE A 5 81.16 23.80 -1.65
N THR A 6 81.60 24.84 -0.94
CA THR A 6 81.84 24.76 0.52
C THR A 6 80.62 25.29 1.26
N TYR A 7 80.10 24.52 2.22
CA TYR A 7 78.92 24.85 3.01
C TYR A 7 79.31 25.07 4.47
N ASN A 8 79.07 26.28 4.98
CA ASN A 8 79.21 26.59 6.39
C ASN A 8 77.83 26.54 7.03
N ASN A 9 77.53 25.48 7.77
CA ASN A 9 76.21 25.28 8.38
C ASN A 9 76.28 25.53 9.88
N ILE A 10 75.57 26.55 10.34
CA ILE A 10 75.47 26.93 11.76
C ILE A 10 74.01 26.76 12.17
N ARG A 11 73.76 25.86 13.14
CA ARG A 11 72.46 25.75 13.79
C ARG A 11 72.38 26.78 14.91
N VAL A 12 71.38 27.65 14.84
CA VAL A 12 71.19 28.71 15.82
C VAL A 12 69.72 29.13 15.85
N LYS A 13 69.24 29.63 16.99
CA LYS A 13 67.99 30.37 17.04
C LYS A 13 68.17 31.72 16.33
N ILE A 14 67.69 31.82 15.08
CA ILE A 14 67.90 33.02 14.27
C ILE A 14 67.22 34.22 14.94
N ALA A 15 67.95 35.33 14.95
CA ALA A 15 67.61 36.58 15.61
C ALA A 15 68.00 37.75 14.71
N LYS A 16 67.58 38.97 15.06
CA LYS A 16 67.84 40.18 14.25
C LYS A 16 69.34 40.39 13.97
N SER A 17 70.22 40.08 14.92
CA SER A 17 71.68 40.15 14.74
C SER A 17 72.17 39.29 13.57
N HIS A 18 71.70 38.05 13.46
CA HIS A 18 72.05 37.13 12.38
C HIS A 18 71.51 37.59 11.02
N ILE A 19 70.32 38.20 11.00
CA ILE A 19 69.75 38.80 9.79
C ILE A 19 70.61 39.97 9.31
N THR A 20 70.99 40.87 10.22
CA THR A 20 71.87 42.01 9.91
C THR A 20 73.26 41.55 9.47
N GLU A 21 73.83 40.53 10.11
CA GLU A 21 75.10 39.93 9.68
C GLU A 21 74.99 39.31 8.29
N ALA A 22 73.93 38.54 8.02
CA ALA A 22 73.68 37.93 6.72
C ALA A 22 73.50 38.98 5.62
N ALA A 23 72.77 40.07 5.91
CA ALA A 23 72.59 41.19 4.99
C ALA A 23 73.93 41.88 4.68
N LYS A 24 74.75 42.19 5.70
CA LYS A 24 76.08 42.79 5.51
C LYS A 24 77.01 41.89 4.69
N LYS A 25 77.01 40.58 4.97
CA LYS A 25 77.80 39.60 4.18
C LYS A 25 77.35 39.56 2.72
N ALA A 26 76.03 39.65 2.48
CA ALA A 26 75.49 39.72 1.12
C ALA A 26 75.78 41.05 0.43
N GLU A 27 75.78 42.18 1.15
CA GLU A 27 76.12 43.50 0.62
C GLU A 27 77.59 43.57 0.15
N VAL A 28 78.52 43.03 0.94
CA VAL A 28 79.95 42.94 0.59
C VAL A 28 80.20 41.95 -0.55
N GLY A 29 79.34 40.94 -0.70
CA GLY A 29 79.46 39.90 -1.71
C GLY A 29 80.35 38.75 -1.25
N MET A 30 79.72 37.60 -0.99
CA MET A 30 80.43 36.36 -0.65
C MET A 30 80.98 35.68 -1.93
N PRO A 31 82.09 34.92 -1.84
CA PRO A 31 82.54 34.10 -2.96
C PRO A 31 81.41 33.17 -3.44
N THR A 32 81.15 33.12 -4.74
CA THR A 32 80.00 32.41 -5.34
C THR A 32 79.94 30.91 -5.03
N ARG A 33 81.06 30.32 -4.58
CA ARG A 33 81.24 28.90 -4.25
C ARG A 33 81.20 28.61 -2.75
N VAL A 34 80.90 29.60 -1.92
CA VAL A 34 80.70 29.48 -0.47
C VAL A 34 79.25 29.81 -0.15
N VAL A 35 78.59 28.96 0.63
CA VAL A 35 77.24 29.19 1.13
C VAL A 35 77.25 29.14 2.64
N ASP A 36 77.00 30.28 3.27
CA ASP A 36 76.74 30.36 4.71
C ASP A 36 75.26 30.04 4.94
N ILE A 37 74.97 29.07 5.81
CA ILE A 37 73.63 28.62 6.14
C ILE A 37 73.44 28.76 7.65
N TYR A 38 72.53 29.66 8.04
CA TYR A 38 71.98 29.69 9.39
C TYR A 38 70.71 28.84 9.38
N ALA A 39 70.73 27.69 10.03
CA ALA A 39 69.56 26.83 10.19
C ALA A 39 68.83 27.19 11.48
N ASP A 40 67.54 27.53 11.38
CA ASP A 40 66.76 27.99 12.53
C ASP A 40 66.40 26.83 13.47
N ASP A 41 66.78 26.96 14.74
CA ASP A 41 66.44 25.95 15.77
C ASP A 41 64.97 26.02 16.19
N ALA A 42 64.29 27.17 16.01
CA ALA A 42 62.90 27.33 16.43
C ALA A 42 61.90 26.77 15.41
N THR A 43 62.16 26.90 14.11
CA THR A 43 61.31 26.38 13.04
C THR A 43 62.08 25.37 12.18
N ALA A 44 61.84 24.08 12.41
CA ALA A 44 62.54 23.00 11.71
C ALA A 44 62.49 23.16 10.17
N GLY A 45 63.66 23.12 9.52
CA GLY A 45 63.75 23.23 8.06
C GLY A 45 63.78 24.66 7.50
N LEU A 46 63.56 25.69 8.31
CA LEU A 46 63.79 27.08 7.91
C LEU A 46 65.29 27.38 7.95
N GLN A 47 65.80 28.01 6.90
CA GLN A 47 67.21 28.38 6.76
C GLN A 47 67.34 29.79 6.20
N LEU A 48 68.27 30.58 6.73
CA LEU A 48 68.76 31.81 6.12
C LEU A 48 70.08 31.50 5.42
N ARG A 49 70.12 31.65 4.09
CA ARG A 49 71.31 31.38 3.29
C ARG A 49 71.90 32.67 2.75
N VAL A 50 73.22 32.76 2.79
CA VAL A 50 73.99 33.83 2.14
C VAL A 50 74.85 33.20 1.05
N GLN A 51 74.67 33.67 -0.18
CA GLN A 51 75.44 33.20 -1.34
C GLN A 51 75.60 34.35 -2.33
N GLY A 52 76.84 34.64 -2.72
CA GLY A 52 77.10 35.80 -3.59
C GLY A 52 76.65 37.10 -2.93
N GLN A 53 75.94 37.93 -3.68
CA GLN A 53 75.35 39.19 -3.21
C GLN A 53 73.88 39.05 -2.76
N ARG A 54 73.50 37.89 -2.23
CA ARG A 54 72.11 37.60 -1.81
C ARG A 54 72.06 36.94 -0.44
N ALA A 55 71.13 37.40 0.39
CA ALA A 55 70.69 36.72 1.61
C ALA A 55 69.20 36.38 1.48
N PHE A 56 68.84 35.11 1.62
CA PHE A 56 67.47 34.65 1.36
C PHE A 56 67.02 33.52 2.29
N TRP A 57 65.72 33.50 2.55
CA TRP A 57 65.05 32.48 3.34
C TRP A 57 64.69 31.27 2.50
N VAL A 58 64.97 30.09 3.01
CA VAL A 58 64.70 28.81 2.36
C VAL A 58 63.97 27.90 3.33
N LEU A 59 62.90 27.28 2.86
CA LEU A 59 62.23 26.17 3.52
C LEU A 59 62.71 24.86 2.89
N LYS A 60 63.46 24.07 3.66
CA LYS A 60 63.83 22.69 3.32
C LYS A 60 62.92 21.73 4.08
N TYR A 61 62.04 21.04 3.36
CA TYR A 61 61.06 20.13 3.95
C TYR A 61 60.83 18.93 3.02
N ARG A 62 60.94 17.71 3.57
CA ARG A 62 60.95 16.46 2.79
C ARG A 62 61.98 16.52 1.64
N ASN A 63 61.54 16.28 0.40
CA ASN A 63 62.37 16.31 -0.80
C ASN A 63 62.34 17.67 -1.53
N SER A 64 61.72 18.71 -0.95
CA SER A 64 61.63 20.04 -1.55
C SER A 64 62.49 21.06 -0.80
N THR A 65 63.06 21.97 -1.58
CA THR A 65 63.77 23.16 -1.08
C THR A 65 63.18 24.33 -1.82
N LYS A 66 62.46 25.20 -1.11
CA LYS A 66 61.72 26.32 -1.69
C LYS A 66 62.20 27.63 -1.06
N THR A 67 62.47 28.64 -1.89
CA THR A 67 62.83 29.98 -1.43
C THR A 67 61.57 30.74 -1.03
N LEU A 68 61.54 31.28 0.18
CA LEU A 68 60.39 32.03 0.71
C LEU A 68 60.46 33.50 0.29
N GLY A 69 61.63 34.11 0.37
CA GLY A 69 61.87 35.53 0.10
C GLY A 69 63.29 35.94 0.47
N TYR A 70 63.61 37.21 0.28
CA TYR A 70 64.96 37.75 0.43
C TYR A 70 65.09 38.66 1.65
N VAL A 71 66.22 38.58 2.35
CA VAL A 71 66.63 39.58 3.35
C VAL A 71 67.38 40.71 2.67
N TYR A 72 68.21 40.37 1.68
CA TYR A 72 68.98 41.31 0.89
C TYR A 72 69.21 40.74 -0.51
N ALA A 73 69.09 41.58 -1.53
CA ALA A 73 69.53 41.28 -2.88
C ALA A 73 69.85 42.59 -3.62
N GLU A 74 70.97 42.62 -4.34
CA GLU A 74 71.49 43.82 -5.03
C GLU A 74 70.59 44.31 -6.19
N GLN A 75 69.85 43.41 -6.84
CA GLN A 75 68.97 43.74 -7.97
C GLN A 75 67.51 43.60 -7.55
N GLU A 76 66.73 44.66 -7.75
CA GLU A 76 65.26 44.61 -7.68
C GLU A 76 64.66 43.95 -8.93
N PRO A 77 63.42 43.41 -8.88
CA PRO A 77 62.54 43.31 -7.72
C PRO A 77 62.57 41.91 -7.11
N HIS A 78 63.10 41.79 -5.90
CA HIS A 78 63.02 40.56 -5.12
C HIS A 78 62.08 40.74 -3.94
N GLN A 79 61.25 39.74 -3.69
CA GLN A 79 60.25 39.75 -2.64
C GLN A 79 60.92 39.71 -1.25
N MET A 80 60.91 40.85 -0.55
CA MET A 80 61.65 41.04 0.71
C MET A 80 60.88 40.56 1.94
N ILE A 81 61.58 39.82 2.81
CA ILE A 81 61.15 39.37 4.14
C ILE A 81 62.26 39.74 5.15
N PRO A 82 62.23 40.96 5.72
CA PRO A 82 63.28 41.42 6.65
C PRO A 82 63.10 40.88 8.07
N SER A 83 61.94 40.31 8.40
CA SER A 83 61.61 39.82 9.75
C SER A 83 61.73 38.29 9.88
N VAL A 84 62.33 37.83 10.99
CA VAL A 84 62.35 36.40 11.35
C VAL A 84 60.95 35.90 11.73
N SER A 85 60.09 36.74 12.31
CA SER A 85 58.73 36.30 12.70
C SER A 85 57.88 36.01 11.47
N GLU A 86 57.97 36.86 10.46
CA GLU A 86 57.31 36.70 9.17
C GLU A 86 57.82 35.44 8.46
N ALA A 87 59.15 35.24 8.37
CA ALA A 87 59.75 34.05 7.77
C ALA A 87 59.31 32.74 8.47
N ARG A 88 59.20 32.75 9.81
CA ARG A 88 58.72 31.59 10.58
C ARG A 88 57.24 31.30 10.34
N SER A 89 56.40 32.32 10.31
CA SER A 89 54.96 32.17 10.04
C SER A 89 54.72 31.63 8.63
N LEU A 90 55.38 32.22 7.63
CA LEU A 90 55.30 31.79 6.23
C LEU A 90 55.83 30.37 6.04
N ALA A 91 56.90 29.99 6.74
CA ALA A 91 57.42 28.63 6.71
C ALA A 91 56.44 27.60 7.30
N ALA A 92 55.71 27.96 8.35
CA ALA A 92 54.73 27.07 8.98
C ALA A 92 53.55 26.77 8.06
N GLU A 93 52.94 27.79 7.44
CA GLU A 93 51.87 27.60 6.47
C GLU A 93 52.37 26.98 5.16
N GLY A 94 53.58 27.35 4.72
CA GLY A 94 54.22 26.77 3.55
C GLY A 94 54.42 25.25 3.64
N LYS A 95 54.73 24.72 4.84
CA LYS A 95 54.77 23.26 5.06
C LYS A 95 53.42 22.60 4.83
N LYS A 96 52.33 23.20 5.32
CA LYS A 96 50.96 22.69 5.10
C LYS A 96 50.63 22.66 3.61
N VAL A 97 51.03 23.68 2.85
CA VAL A 97 50.86 23.70 1.39
C VAL A 97 51.68 22.60 0.70
N ILE A 98 52.91 22.36 1.13
CA ILE A 98 53.75 21.27 0.58
C ILE A 98 53.17 19.89 0.94
N ASP A 99 52.60 19.74 2.14
CA ASP A 99 51.92 18.52 2.57
C ASP A 99 50.63 18.25 1.75
N ASP A 100 49.89 19.30 1.38
CA ASP A 100 48.69 19.23 0.54
C ASP A 100 49.02 18.98 -0.95
N ASP A 101 49.77 19.89 -1.59
CA ASP A 101 50.23 19.78 -2.99
C ASP A 101 51.49 20.66 -3.23
N PRO A 102 52.69 20.05 -3.40
CA PRO A 102 53.93 20.79 -3.64
C PRO A 102 53.90 21.73 -4.85
N LYS A 103 53.04 21.47 -5.85
CA LYS A 103 52.94 22.31 -7.06
C LYS A 103 52.20 23.63 -6.79
N LYS A 104 51.37 23.69 -5.75
CA LYS A 104 50.63 24.90 -5.36
C LYS A 104 51.47 25.90 -4.58
N PHE A 105 52.69 25.52 -4.18
CA PHE A 105 53.56 26.36 -3.39
C PHE A 105 53.90 27.70 -4.07
N ASP A 106 54.13 27.68 -5.38
CA ASP A 106 54.50 28.90 -6.11
C ASP A 106 53.28 29.83 -6.28
N SER A 107 52.06 29.26 -6.44
CA SER A 107 50.80 30.01 -6.40
C SER A 107 50.54 30.61 -5.02
N PHE A 108 50.77 29.86 -3.96
CA PHE A 108 50.67 30.32 -2.57
C PHE A 108 51.60 31.51 -2.30
N LEU A 109 52.85 31.45 -2.73
CA LEU A 109 53.78 32.58 -2.60
C LEU A 109 53.33 33.79 -3.42
N SER A 110 52.87 33.58 -4.65
CA SER A 110 52.35 34.68 -5.49
C SER A 110 51.18 35.40 -4.81
N THR A 111 50.22 34.65 -4.27
CA THR A 111 49.08 35.19 -3.51
C THR A 111 49.54 35.89 -2.23
N TYR A 112 50.48 35.30 -1.48
CA TYR A 112 51.04 35.90 -0.28
C TYR A 112 51.62 37.29 -0.53
N TYR A 113 52.37 37.47 -1.61
CA TYR A 113 52.96 38.77 -1.96
C TYR A 113 52.00 39.74 -2.61
N ALA A 114 50.84 39.27 -3.10
CA ALA A 114 49.78 40.11 -3.64
C ALA A 114 48.85 40.66 -2.54
N ILE A 115 48.74 39.98 -1.39
CA ILE A 115 47.93 40.44 -0.25
C ILE A 115 48.65 41.60 0.47
N GLN A 116 47.92 42.70 0.70
CA GLN A 116 48.47 43.93 1.29
C GLN A 116 49.03 43.72 2.71
N GLU A 117 48.34 42.93 3.54
CA GLU A 117 48.76 42.62 4.92
C GLU A 117 49.73 41.44 5.01
N ARG A 118 50.00 40.75 3.89
CA ARG A 118 50.87 39.57 3.81
C ARG A 118 50.60 38.55 4.92
N ASP A 119 49.34 38.15 5.08
CA ASP A 119 48.96 37.07 6.00
C ASP A 119 49.15 35.69 5.32
N PRO A 120 50.04 34.82 5.82
CA PRO A 120 50.22 33.47 5.29
C PRO A 120 48.96 32.59 5.37
N GLU A 121 48.09 32.77 6.37
CA GLU A 121 46.90 31.93 6.51
C GLU A 121 45.86 32.28 5.44
N GLN A 122 45.57 33.57 5.26
CA GLN A 122 44.72 34.07 4.18
C GLN A 122 45.25 33.66 2.80
N ALA A 123 46.56 33.82 2.55
CA ALA A 123 47.18 33.40 1.29
C ALA A 123 46.97 31.92 0.98
N ARG A 124 47.02 31.05 2.00
CA ARG A 124 46.74 29.61 1.83
C ARG A 124 45.28 29.33 1.48
N LYS A 125 44.33 30.07 2.06
CA LYS A 125 42.90 29.95 1.77
C LYS A 125 42.59 30.43 0.35
N GLU A 126 43.15 31.56 -0.08
CA GLU A 126 42.93 32.14 -1.40
C GLU A 126 43.66 31.40 -2.52
N ALA A 127 44.86 30.84 -2.25
CA ALA A 127 45.58 29.99 -3.19
C ALA A 127 44.88 28.64 -3.47
N ARG A 128 43.77 28.33 -2.76
CA ARG A 128 42.83 27.27 -3.17
C ARG A 128 41.96 27.67 -4.38
N GLY A 129 42.13 28.86 -4.97
CA GLY A 129 41.27 29.44 -5.99
C GLY A 129 41.37 28.85 -7.42
N GLN A 130 40.19 28.72 -8.05
CA GLN A 130 39.87 28.19 -9.40
C GLN A 130 40.00 26.67 -9.59
N ILE A 131 39.15 25.95 -8.87
CA ILE A 131 38.77 24.59 -9.24
C ILE A 131 37.94 24.67 -10.54
N THR A 132 38.53 24.29 -11.69
CA THR A 132 37.88 24.22 -13.01
C THR A 132 37.01 22.97 -13.20
N THR A 133 36.71 22.26 -12.11
CA THR A 133 35.93 21.01 -12.14
C THR A 133 34.44 21.30 -12.20
N TRP A 134 33.65 20.26 -12.46
CA TRP A 134 32.21 20.40 -12.55
C TRP A 134 31.60 21.02 -11.31
N THR A 135 30.62 21.89 -11.53
CA THR A 135 29.73 22.36 -10.48
C THR A 135 28.85 21.23 -9.96
N LEU A 136 28.26 21.43 -8.78
CA LEU A 136 27.28 20.48 -8.25
C LEU A 136 26.10 20.28 -9.22
N ARG A 137 25.66 21.35 -9.89
CA ARG A 137 24.65 21.30 -10.95
C ARG A 137 25.05 20.35 -12.07
N GLN A 138 26.24 20.54 -12.63
CA GLN A 138 26.77 19.71 -13.71
C GLN A 138 26.90 18.25 -13.31
N CYS A 139 27.28 17.97 -12.05
CA CYS A 139 27.30 16.61 -11.52
C CYS A 139 25.90 15.96 -11.53
N ILE A 140 24.88 16.68 -11.07
CA ILE A 140 23.50 16.17 -11.04
C ILE A 140 22.93 15.99 -12.46
N GLU A 141 23.15 16.97 -13.34
CA GLU A 141 22.73 16.92 -14.74
C GLU A 141 23.38 15.76 -15.49
N HIS A 142 24.68 15.53 -15.28
CA HIS A 142 25.38 14.38 -15.85
C HIS A 142 24.77 13.05 -15.39
N VAL A 143 24.40 12.92 -14.11
CA VAL A 143 23.71 11.71 -13.61
C VAL A 143 22.34 11.54 -14.28
N ILE A 144 21.59 12.61 -14.50
CA ILE A 144 20.32 12.56 -15.22
C ILE A 144 20.57 12.06 -16.64
N GLU A 145 21.47 12.71 -17.38
CA GLU A 145 21.80 12.37 -18.77
C GLU A 145 22.30 10.93 -18.91
N ALA A 146 23.39 10.59 -18.21
CA ALA A 146 24.03 9.28 -18.31
C ALA A 146 23.07 8.14 -17.94
N ARG A 147 22.19 8.35 -16.96
CA ARG A 147 21.26 7.31 -16.49
C ARG A 147 19.87 7.38 -17.11
N THR A 148 19.65 8.24 -18.09
CA THR A 148 18.45 8.25 -18.93
C THR A 148 18.75 7.93 -20.39
N ALA A 149 20.03 7.79 -20.75
CA ALA A 149 20.48 7.34 -22.05
C ALA A 149 19.92 5.96 -22.43
N THR A 150 19.63 5.79 -23.72
CA THR A 150 19.11 4.55 -24.29
C THR A 150 20.11 3.41 -24.10
N GLY A 151 19.65 2.26 -23.60
CA GLY A 151 20.49 1.07 -23.38
C GLY A 151 21.19 0.99 -22.02
N GLU A 152 20.96 1.96 -21.13
CA GLU A 152 21.53 1.95 -19.78
C GLU A 152 21.02 0.75 -18.96
N LYS A 153 21.95 0.03 -18.30
CA LYS A 153 21.63 -1.17 -17.51
C LYS A 153 20.84 -0.85 -16.24
N LYS A 154 21.06 0.33 -15.64
CA LYS A 154 20.38 0.77 -14.40
C LYS A 154 19.83 2.18 -14.55
N PRO A 155 18.78 2.39 -15.36
CA PRO A 155 18.26 3.72 -15.62
C PRO A 155 17.65 4.35 -14.36
N LEU A 156 17.59 5.68 -14.35
CA LEU A 156 16.88 6.41 -13.30
C LEU A 156 15.38 6.15 -13.41
N LYS A 157 14.79 5.54 -12.37
CA LYS A 157 13.35 5.28 -12.30
C LYS A 157 12.51 6.56 -12.34
N ASN A 158 13.02 7.67 -11.80
CA ASN A 158 12.29 8.94 -11.74
C ASN A 158 13.25 10.15 -11.89
N PRO A 159 13.60 10.54 -13.13
CA PRO A 159 14.49 11.66 -13.39
C PRO A 159 13.95 13.00 -12.84
N TYR A 160 12.62 13.13 -12.77
CA TYR A 160 11.95 14.33 -12.26
C TYR A 160 12.35 14.67 -10.81
N GLU A 161 12.71 13.69 -9.99
CA GLU A 161 13.14 13.96 -8.60
C GLU A 161 14.49 14.69 -8.52
N TYR A 162 15.40 14.38 -9.45
CA TYR A 162 16.68 15.09 -9.57
C TYR A 162 16.45 16.47 -10.17
N GLN A 163 15.59 16.59 -11.20
CA GLN A 163 15.19 17.89 -11.75
C GLN A 163 14.52 18.78 -10.70
N LEU A 164 13.69 18.22 -9.82
CA LEU A 164 13.08 18.97 -8.72
C LEU A 164 14.14 19.44 -7.72
N THR A 165 15.21 18.67 -7.52
CA THR A 165 16.35 19.07 -6.68
C THR A 165 17.07 20.26 -7.30
N LEU A 166 17.33 20.23 -8.62
CA LEU A 166 17.93 21.33 -9.37
C LEU A 166 17.10 22.62 -9.38
N ARG A 167 15.77 22.51 -9.24
CA ARG A 167 14.83 23.65 -9.25
C ARG A 167 14.62 24.30 -7.89
N ARG A 168 15.18 23.76 -6.80
CA ARG A 168 14.93 24.30 -5.45
C ARG A 168 15.69 25.61 -5.24
N PRO A 169 15.02 26.73 -4.94
CA PRO A 169 15.69 28.02 -4.73
C PRO A 169 16.79 27.95 -3.66
N GLU A 170 16.56 27.19 -2.60
CA GLU A 170 17.47 27.05 -1.45
C GLU A 170 18.81 26.38 -1.80
N LEU A 171 18.89 25.71 -2.95
CA LEU A 171 20.08 25.01 -3.40
C LEU A 171 20.84 25.78 -4.48
N GLN A 172 20.32 26.87 -5.04
CA GLN A 172 20.91 27.49 -6.25
C GLN A 172 22.36 27.93 -6.01
N ASN A 173 22.64 28.60 -4.89
CA ASN A 173 24.00 29.04 -4.56
C ASN A 173 24.99 27.87 -4.49
N LEU A 174 24.58 26.73 -3.92
CA LEU A 174 25.40 25.53 -3.83
C LEU A 174 25.55 24.82 -5.17
N LEU A 175 24.50 24.84 -6.00
CA LEU A 175 24.47 24.19 -7.30
C LEU A 175 25.50 24.81 -8.27
N ASP A 176 25.75 26.11 -8.15
CA ASP A 176 26.63 26.84 -9.06
C ASP A 176 28.11 26.84 -8.60
N GLN A 177 28.41 26.24 -7.44
CA GLN A 177 29.77 26.08 -6.93
C GLN A 177 30.43 24.78 -7.45
N PRO A 178 31.77 24.77 -7.67
CA PRO A 178 32.52 23.54 -8.00
C PRO A 178 32.31 22.46 -6.94
N ALA A 179 32.01 21.22 -7.35
CA ALA A 179 31.70 20.14 -6.43
C ALA A 179 32.86 19.81 -5.46
N ALA A 180 34.10 20.00 -5.91
CA ALA A 180 35.30 19.81 -5.10
C ALA A 180 35.64 21.01 -4.18
N ALA A 181 34.93 22.13 -4.30
CA ALA A 181 35.06 23.29 -3.41
C ALA A 181 34.11 23.22 -2.21
N LEU A 182 33.07 22.38 -2.29
CA LEU A 182 32.04 22.23 -1.27
C LEU A 182 32.51 21.33 -0.13
N ASP A 183 31.97 21.55 1.07
CA ASP A 183 32.12 20.71 2.24
C ASP A 183 30.74 20.46 2.91
N ARG A 184 30.68 19.61 3.93
CA ARG A 184 29.47 19.26 4.66
C ARG A 184 28.76 20.49 5.24
N GLY A 185 29.52 21.47 5.72
CA GLY A 185 29.00 22.66 6.39
C GLY A 185 28.16 23.55 5.48
N ASP A 186 28.46 23.56 4.19
CA ASP A 186 27.74 24.37 3.20
C ASP A 186 26.27 23.91 3.04
N PHE A 187 25.96 22.67 3.42
CA PHE A 187 24.64 22.09 3.27
C PHE A 187 23.76 22.25 4.51
N ASP A 188 24.27 22.74 5.64
CA ASP A 188 23.50 22.82 6.88
C ASP A 188 22.36 23.86 6.76
N ASP A 189 22.66 25.07 6.30
CA ASP A 189 21.66 26.12 6.10
C ASP A 189 20.63 25.73 5.03
N ALA A 190 21.09 25.12 3.92
CA ALA A 190 20.22 24.65 2.87
C ALA A 190 19.31 23.50 3.35
N ARG A 191 19.85 22.56 4.14
CA ARG A 191 19.07 21.47 4.77
C ARG A 191 17.97 22.04 5.65
N ASP A 192 18.30 22.98 6.51
CA ASP A 192 17.36 23.50 7.51
C ASP A 192 16.30 24.40 6.86
N THR A 193 16.66 25.16 5.83
CA THR A 193 15.71 25.92 5.01
C THR A 193 14.78 25.00 4.23
N LEU A 194 15.30 23.94 3.59
CA LEU A 194 14.48 22.94 2.90
C LEU A 194 13.52 22.22 3.85
N LYS A 195 14.00 21.89 5.05
CA LYS A 195 13.21 21.27 6.10
C LYS A 195 12.08 22.19 6.56
N LYS A 196 12.34 23.49 6.70
CA LYS A 196 11.35 24.51 7.08
C LYS A 196 10.28 24.69 5.99
N ASN A 197 10.69 24.81 4.74
CA ASN A 197 9.79 25.15 3.63
C ASN A 197 8.97 23.94 3.13
N TYR A 198 9.55 22.74 3.12
CA TYR A 198 8.95 21.55 2.50
C TYR A 198 8.80 20.36 3.44
N GLY A 199 9.38 20.41 4.65
CA GLY A 199 9.38 19.31 5.62
C GLY A 199 10.55 18.33 5.46
N LYS A 200 10.70 17.44 6.46
CA LYS A 200 11.84 16.50 6.59
C LYS A 200 12.00 15.57 5.38
N SER A 201 10.90 15.01 4.86
CA SER A 201 10.97 14.01 3.78
C SER A 201 11.44 14.60 2.43
N PRO A 202 10.87 15.70 1.92
CA PRO A 202 11.40 16.35 0.72
C PRO A 202 12.83 16.86 0.88
N ALA A 203 13.22 17.36 2.06
CA ALA A 203 14.60 17.76 2.34
C ALA A 203 15.56 16.57 2.26
N ASN A 204 15.26 15.47 2.98
CA ASN A 204 16.04 14.24 2.94
C ASN A 204 16.20 13.68 1.53
N LYS A 205 15.16 13.79 0.70
CA LYS A 205 15.18 13.31 -0.67
C LYS A 205 16.11 14.11 -1.57
N ALA A 206 16.10 15.45 -1.45
CA ALA A 206 17.04 16.31 -2.18
C ALA A 206 18.49 16.03 -1.79
N LEU A 207 18.79 15.97 -0.49
CA LEU A 207 20.13 15.63 0.00
C LEU A 207 20.55 14.23 -0.43
N SER A 208 19.64 13.25 -0.42
CA SER A 208 19.95 11.91 -0.94
C SER A 208 20.24 11.90 -2.43
N ASN A 209 19.58 12.75 -3.23
CA ASN A 209 19.87 12.87 -4.66
C ASN A 209 21.26 13.47 -4.88
N ILE A 210 21.60 14.53 -4.13
CA ILE A 210 22.95 15.14 -4.13
C ILE A 210 24.01 14.09 -3.79
N ARG A 211 23.89 13.38 -2.66
CA ARG A 211 24.85 12.35 -2.26
C ARG A 211 25.02 11.26 -3.33
N ARG A 212 23.92 10.81 -3.94
CA ARG A 212 23.95 9.79 -5.00
C ARG A 212 24.60 10.30 -6.28
N SER A 213 24.38 11.57 -6.62
CA SER A 213 25.02 12.20 -7.78
C SER A 213 26.52 12.33 -7.57
N LEU A 214 26.96 12.80 -6.40
CA LEU A 214 28.38 12.90 -6.05
C LEU A 214 29.06 11.53 -5.98
N ASP A 215 28.41 10.52 -5.39
CA ASP A 215 28.89 9.13 -5.40
C ASP A 215 29.07 8.57 -6.83
N TYR A 216 28.16 8.91 -7.74
CA TYR A 216 28.23 8.49 -9.14
C TYR A 216 29.36 9.22 -9.89
N CYS A 217 29.44 10.54 -9.74
CA CYS A 217 30.49 11.35 -10.36
C CYS A 217 31.89 10.98 -9.85
N MET A 218 32.06 10.71 -8.55
CA MET A 218 33.32 10.18 -8.02
C MET A 218 33.72 8.85 -8.70
N ARG A 219 32.77 7.93 -8.91
CA ARG A 219 33.08 6.61 -9.49
C ARG A 219 33.38 6.65 -10.98
N PHE A 220 32.67 7.47 -11.74
CA PHE A 220 32.69 7.43 -13.20
C PHE A 220 33.30 8.66 -13.86
N GLN A 221 33.39 9.78 -13.15
CA GLN A 221 33.83 11.09 -13.65
C GLN A 221 34.68 11.84 -12.61
N SER A 222 35.56 11.14 -11.89
CA SER A 222 36.40 11.73 -10.83
C SER A 222 37.24 12.89 -11.34
N LYS A 223 37.86 12.74 -12.52
CA LYS A 223 38.69 13.78 -13.15
C LYS A 223 37.89 15.05 -13.47
N ALA A 224 36.67 14.90 -14.00
CA ALA A 224 35.85 16.03 -14.42
C ALA A 224 35.16 16.71 -13.24
N SER A 225 34.73 15.93 -12.23
CA SER A 225 34.07 16.44 -11.02
C SER A 225 35.02 16.93 -9.94
N GLY A 226 36.29 16.53 -9.98
CA GLY A 226 37.27 16.82 -8.93
C GLY A 226 37.11 15.97 -7.66
N LEU A 227 36.17 15.01 -7.66
CA LEU A 227 35.85 14.19 -6.49
C LEU A 227 36.78 12.98 -6.40
N SER A 228 37.26 12.68 -5.19
CA SER A 228 38.20 11.60 -4.92
C SER A 228 37.59 10.53 -4.01
N HIS A 229 38.10 9.30 -4.11
CA HIS A 229 37.74 8.23 -3.17
C HIS A 229 38.25 8.48 -1.75
N GLN A 230 39.29 9.29 -1.59
CA GLN A 230 39.91 9.58 -0.30
C GLN A 230 39.12 10.59 0.52
N ASP A 231 38.43 11.52 -0.14
CA ASP A 231 37.63 12.56 0.50
C ASP A 231 36.17 12.46 0.03
N GLN A 232 35.34 11.88 0.90
CA GLN A 232 33.92 11.65 0.65
C GLN A 232 33.05 12.47 1.62
N TRP A 233 33.41 13.74 1.83
CA TRP A 233 32.71 14.67 2.72
C TRP A 233 31.18 14.67 2.54
N TRP A 234 30.67 14.44 1.32
CA TRP A 234 29.23 14.42 1.06
C TRP A 234 28.48 13.29 1.76
N LYS A 235 29.17 12.20 2.11
CA LYS A 235 28.60 11.13 2.94
C LYS A 235 28.35 11.57 4.38
N LEU A 236 29.03 12.62 4.82
CA LEU A 236 28.90 13.22 6.14
C LEU A 236 27.80 14.27 6.23
N ILE A 237 27.20 14.69 5.10
CA ILE A 237 26.02 15.56 5.11
C ILE A 237 24.94 14.83 5.92
N GLU A 238 24.36 15.49 6.91
CA GLU A 238 23.32 14.88 7.75
C GLU A 238 21.94 14.88 7.07
N SER A 239 21.05 14.02 7.56
CA SER A 239 19.65 14.09 7.17
C SER A 239 18.94 15.26 7.89
N ALA A 240 17.88 15.81 7.30
CA ALA A 240 16.98 16.78 7.92
C ALA A 240 16.16 16.23 9.13
N GLY A 241 16.54 15.05 9.62
CA GLY A 241 15.93 14.34 10.74
C GLY A 241 15.08 13.14 10.33
N VAL A 242 14.68 12.37 11.34
CA VAL A 242 13.82 11.19 11.17
C VAL A 242 12.40 11.63 10.83
N VAL A 243 11.84 11.06 9.77
CA VAL A 243 10.43 11.20 9.41
C VAL A 243 9.64 10.25 10.31
N GLU A 244 8.76 10.79 11.14
CA GLU A 244 7.93 9.99 12.04
C GLU A 244 7.13 8.93 11.26
N LYS A 245 7.06 7.74 11.85
CA LYS A 245 6.25 6.65 11.29
C LYS A 245 4.79 7.07 11.35
N ARG A 246 4.10 7.02 10.21
CA ARG A 246 2.65 7.25 10.17
C ARG A 246 1.94 6.15 10.97
N THR A 247 1.20 6.54 12.00
CA THR A 247 0.46 5.65 12.91
C THR A 247 -0.99 5.37 12.51
N ARG A 248 -1.47 6.00 11.44
CA ARG A 248 -2.85 5.84 10.98
C ARG A 248 -3.13 4.39 10.59
N LEU A 249 -4.21 3.84 11.14
CA LEU A 249 -4.69 2.49 10.89
C LEU A 249 -6.23 2.55 10.89
N PRO A 250 -6.89 2.66 9.72
CA PRO A 250 -8.35 2.64 9.67
C PRO A 250 -8.87 1.26 10.09
N LYS A 251 -10.05 1.22 10.73
CA LYS A 251 -10.78 -0.03 10.98
C LYS A 251 -11.47 -0.52 9.71
N ILE A 252 -11.88 -1.79 9.67
CA ILE A 252 -12.69 -2.33 8.57
C ILE A 252 -13.97 -1.49 8.37
N ASP A 253 -14.67 -1.17 9.46
CA ASP A 253 -15.85 -0.29 9.45
C ASP A 253 -15.57 1.08 8.82
N ASP A 254 -14.43 1.69 9.16
CA ASP A 254 -14.01 2.99 8.62
C ASP A 254 -13.80 2.95 7.11
N ILE A 255 -13.29 1.82 6.60
CA ILE A 255 -13.07 1.61 5.17
C ILE A 255 -14.43 1.42 4.49
N VAL A 256 -15.23 0.46 4.97
CA VAL A 256 -16.53 0.08 4.41
C VAL A 256 -17.51 1.25 4.39
N GLN A 257 -17.62 2.01 5.48
CA GLN A 257 -18.51 3.18 5.52
C GLN A 257 -18.14 4.21 4.45
N MET A 258 -16.85 4.42 4.20
CA MET A 258 -16.42 5.33 3.14
C MET A 258 -16.68 4.76 1.75
N MET A 259 -16.63 3.43 1.58
CA MET A 259 -17.06 2.78 0.32
C MET A 259 -18.57 2.96 0.09
N ILE A 260 -19.40 2.86 1.13
CA ILE A 260 -20.84 3.14 1.04
C ILE A 260 -21.09 4.60 0.65
N VAL A 261 -20.35 5.54 1.25
CA VAL A 261 -20.43 6.96 0.84
C VAL A 261 -20.00 7.12 -0.62
N MET A 262 -18.93 6.46 -1.06
CA MET A 262 -18.52 6.51 -2.48
C MET A 262 -19.61 5.98 -3.42
N GLU A 263 -20.29 4.90 -3.03
CA GLU A 263 -21.39 4.31 -3.77
C GLU A 263 -22.58 5.26 -3.92
N ASP A 264 -22.98 5.92 -2.81
CA ASP A 264 -24.10 6.87 -2.80
C ASP A 264 -23.90 8.06 -3.75
N PHE A 265 -22.64 8.39 -4.06
CA PHE A 265 -22.26 9.48 -4.96
C PHE A 265 -21.86 9.02 -6.37
N LEU A 266 -22.19 7.79 -6.79
CA LEU A 266 -22.00 7.35 -8.17
C LEU A 266 -22.90 8.15 -9.14
N ASP A 267 -24.17 8.31 -8.78
CA ASP A 267 -25.20 8.85 -9.68
C ASP A 267 -25.52 10.34 -9.40
N LYS A 268 -24.93 10.92 -8.36
CA LYS A 268 -25.20 12.31 -7.94
C LYS A 268 -23.92 13.10 -7.62
N PRO A 269 -23.93 14.43 -7.77
CA PRO A 269 -22.75 15.24 -7.48
C PRO A 269 -22.44 15.31 -5.97
N LEU A 270 -21.18 15.53 -5.64
CA LEU A 270 -20.78 15.83 -4.25
C LEU A 270 -21.31 17.21 -3.81
N PRO A 271 -21.66 17.39 -2.52
CA PRO A 271 -22.12 18.67 -1.99
C PRO A 271 -21.16 19.83 -2.28
N GLY A 272 -21.74 21.00 -2.57
CA GLY A 272 -21.01 22.24 -2.88
C GLY A 272 -20.40 22.33 -4.29
N ARG A 273 -20.63 21.32 -5.15
CA ARG A 273 -20.18 21.34 -6.55
C ARG A 273 -21.32 21.73 -7.49
N LYS A 274 -21.10 22.76 -8.30
CA LYS A 274 -22.04 23.15 -9.36
C LYS A 274 -22.07 22.09 -10.46
N SER A 275 -23.23 21.91 -11.11
CA SER A 275 -23.45 20.99 -12.24
C SER A 275 -22.44 21.13 -13.40
N ARG A 276 -21.76 22.28 -13.47
CA ARG A 276 -20.73 22.64 -14.47
C ARG A 276 -19.41 21.86 -14.34
N ASP A 277 -19.12 21.24 -13.19
CA ASP A 277 -17.92 20.39 -12.98
C ASP A 277 -18.00 19.02 -13.68
N GLY A 278 -19.14 18.73 -14.33
CA GLY A 278 -19.30 17.59 -15.22
C GLY A 278 -19.58 16.26 -14.48
N LYS A 279 -20.88 15.97 -14.34
CA LYS A 279 -21.56 14.67 -14.19
C LYS A 279 -20.77 13.52 -13.49
N ALA A 280 -21.36 13.07 -12.36
CA ALA A 280 -20.92 12.06 -11.38
C ALA A 280 -20.00 12.59 -10.27
N GLY A 281 -20.42 12.43 -9.01
CA GLY A 281 -19.61 12.76 -7.83
C GLY A 281 -18.37 11.87 -7.77
N VAL A 282 -18.59 10.56 -7.68
CA VAL A 282 -17.57 9.51 -7.82
C VAL A 282 -17.82 8.80 -9.15
N ARG A 283 -16.78 8.66 -9.98
CA ARG A 283 -16.92 7.95 -11.26
C ARG A 283 -16.86 6.44 -11.04
N ALA A 284 -17.68 5.68 -11.78
CA ALA A 284 -17.74 4.22 -11.70
C ALA A 284 -16.35 3.55 -11.83
N ASN A 285 -15.52 4.02 -12.76
CA ASN A 285 -14.17 3.49 -12.93
C ASN A 285 -13.22 3.75 -11.74
N VAL A 286 -13.39 4.88 -11.04
CA VAL A 286 -12.63 5.17 -9.82
C VAL A 286 -13.18 4.38 -8.63
N PHE A 287 -14.49 4.13 -8.61
CA PHE A 287 -15.12 3.31 -7.58
C PHE A 287 -14.72 1.83 -7.67
N ALA A 288 -14.76 1.24 -8.86
CA ALA A 288 -14.25 -0.11 -9.11
C ALA A 288 -12.77 -0.23 -8.71
N ALA A 289 -11.94 0.74 -9.10
CA ALA A 289 -10.54 0.81 -8.69
C ALA A 289 -10.36 0.94 -7.17
N ALA A 290 -11.26 1.63 -6.47
CA ALA A 290 -11.21 1.76 -5.01
C ALA A 290 -11.55 0.44 -4.32
N TRP A 291 -12.62 -0.25 -4.75
CA TRP A 291 -12.96 -1.59 -4.28
C TRP A 291 -11.82 -2.59 -4.49
N TRP A 292 -11.23 -2.59 -5.69
CA TRP A 292 -10.08 -3.45 -5.99
C TRP A 292 -8.90 -3.22 -5.03
N LEU A 293 -8.59 -1.96 -4.71
CA LEU A 293 -7.52 -1.63 -3.76
C LEU A 293 -7.86 -2.05 -2.33
N VAL A 294 -9.13 -1.92 -1.92
CA VAL A 294 -9.61 -2.36 -0.61
C VAL A 294 -9.51 -3.88 -0.47
N LEU A 295 -9.99 -4.62 -1.47
CA LEU A 295 -10.07 -6.08 -1.42
C LEU A 295 -8.70 -6.75 -1.60
N THR A 296 -7.77 -6.15 -2.35
CA THR A 296 -6.47 -6.79 -2.62
C THR A 296 -5.30 -6.22 -1.81
N GLY A 297 -5.45 -5.02 -1.24
CA GLY A 297 -4.35 -4.31 -0.59
C GLY A 297 -3.16 -4.01 -1.53
N GLN A 298 -3.28 -4.16 -2.85
CA GLN A 298 -2.14 -3.97 -3.74
C GLN A 298 -1.67 -2.51 -3.78
N ARG A 299 -0.40 -2.29 -4.16
CA ARG A 299 0.11 -0.92 -4.35
C ARG A 299 -0.68 -0.27 -5.48
N THR A 300 -1.04 1.01 -5.33
CA THR A 300 -1.88 1.72 -6.31
C THR A 300 -1.38 1.65 -7.75
N PHE A 301 -0.07 1.59 -7.98
CA PHE A 301 0.46 1.35 -9.31
C PHE A 301 0.10 -0.05 -9.83
N ALA A 302 0.56 -1.10 -9.14
CA ALA A 302 0.36 -2.48 -9.57
C ALA A 302 -1.13 -2.83 -9.68
N ALA A 303 -1.90 -2.50 -8.64
CA ALA A 303 -3.34 -2.79 -8.59
C ALA A 303 -4.10 -2.30 -9.82
N LEU A 304 -3.77 -1.09 -10.30
CA LEU A 304 -4.47 -0.44 -11.41
C LEU A 304 -3.86 -0.77 -12.77
N HIS A 305 -2.63 -1.30 -12.82
CA HIS A 305 -2.00 -1.79 -14.05
C HIS A 305 -2.24 -3.30 -14.19
N LEU A 306 -3.51 -3.69 -14.14
CA LEU A 306 -3.99 -5.05 -14.41
C LEU A 306 -4.65 -5.06 -15.79
N HIS A 307 -4.16 -5.90 -16.69
CA HIS A 307 -4.83 -6.11 -17.97
C HIS A 307 -6.08 -6.97 -17.78
N GLY A 308 -7.09 -6.76 -18.62
CA GLY A 308 -8.33 -7.55 -18.57
C GLY A 308 -8.09 -9.05 -18.79
N HIS A 309 -7.14 -9.41 -19.67
CA HIS A 309 -6.78 -10.81 -19.91
C HIS A 309 -5.93 -11.44 -18.81
N ASP A 310 -5.32 -10.62 -17.94
CA ASP A 310 -4.56 -11.08 -16.77
C ASP A 310 -5.46 -11.29 -15.54
N PHE A 311 -6.78 -11.11 -15.70
CA PHE A 311 -7.79 -11.43 -14.71
C PHE A 311 -8.74 -12.51 -15.26
N PHE A 312 -8.44 -13.77 -14.97
CA PHE A 312 -9.06 -14.92 -15.66
C PHE A 312 -9.44 -16.03 -14.67
N PRO A 313 -10.41 -16.91 -15.02
CA PRO A 313 -10.82 -18.04 -14.19
C PRO A 313 -9.65 -18.98 -13.85
N ASP A 314 -9.54 -19.34 -12.59
CA ASP A 314 -8.63 -20.38 -12.12
C ASP A 314 -9.26 -21.76 -12.36
N LYS A 315 -8.67 -22.55 -13.26
CA LYS A 315 -9.18 -23.88 -13.59
C LYS A 315 -8.83 -24.93 -12.52
N GLU A 316 -7.83 -24.65 -11.68
CA GLU A 316 -7.31 -25.61 -10.70
C GLU A 316 -7.97 -25.44 -9.32
N ALA A 317 -8.29 -24.22 -8.91
CA ALA A 317 -8.88 -23.92 -7.60
C ALA A 317 -10.40 -24.20 -7.48
N GLY A 318 -11.06 -24.59 -8.57
CA GLY A 318 -12.49 -24.91 -8.61
C GLY A 318 -13.39 -23.75 -9.05
N ASN A 319 -14.70 -24.02 -9.16
CA ASN A 319 -15.66 -23.11 -9.77
C ASN A 319 -15.70 -21.73 -9.11
N GLY A 320 -15.57 -20.68 -9.91
CA GLY A 320 -15.73 -19.28 -9.50
C GLY A 320 -14.45 -18.58 -9.03
N TRP A 321 -13.36 -19.31 -8.81
CA TRP A 321 -12.05 -18.70 -8.49
C TRP A 321 -11.43 -18.07 -9.72
N TYR A 322 -10.73 -16.95 -9.52
CA TYR A 322 -9.97 -16.25 -10.57
C TYR A 322 -8.52 -16.05 -10.13
N ILE A 323 -7.64 -15.80 -11.09
CA ILE A 323 -6.27 -15.33 -10.86
C ILE A 323 -6.15 -13.91 -11.41
N ALA A 324 -5.57 -13.02 -10.61
CA ALA A 324 -5.04 -11.75 -11.07
C ALA A 324 -3.51 -11.85 -11.18
N ALA A 325 -2.97 -11.70 -12.40
CA ALA A 325 -1.54 -11.82 -12.69
C ALA A 325 -0.93 -10.46 -13.05
N TRP A 326 0.33 -10.26 -12.64
CA TRP A 326 1.10 -9.07 -12.98
C TRP A 326 2.50 -9.47 -13.42
N PRO A 327 2.97 -8.96 -14.58
CA PRO A 327 4.33 -9.21 -15.02
C PRO A 327 5.36 -8.42 -14.19
N ALA A 328 6.61 -8.89 -14.21
CA ALA A 328 7.76 -8.29 -13.54
C ALA A 328 7.95 -6.81 -13.85
N SER A 329 7.57 -6.36 -15.05
CA SER A 329 7.63 -4.97 -15.47
C SER A 329 6.73 -4.03 -14.67
N VAL A 330 5.62 -4.54 -14.11
CA VAL A 330 4.67 -3.78 -13.29
C VAL A 330 5.04 -3.87 -11.81
N MET A 331 5.61 -4.99 -11.38
CA MET A 331 5.89 -5.25 -9.97
C MET A 331 7.17 -4.57 -9.49
N LYS A 332 7.10 -3.95 -8.30
CA LYS A 332 8.26 -3.25 -7.69
C LYS A 332 9.47 -4.18 -7.47
N ALA A 333 9.21 -5.45 -7.20
CA ALA A 333 10.23 -6.47 -6.98
C ALA A 333 10.88 -6.99 -8.27
N THR A 334 10.39 -6.54 -9.44
CA THR A 334 10.83 -7.00 -10.77
C THR A 334 10.74 -8.51 -10.95
N VAL A 335 9.66 -9.10 -10.42
CA VAL A 335 9.32 -10.53 -10.52
C VAL A 335 7.82 -10.63 -10.79
N ASP A 336 7.41 -11.62 -11.58
CA ASP A 336 6.01 -11.91 -11.86
C ASP A 336 5.26 -12.22 -10.56
N PHE A 337 3.98 -11.85 -10.50
CA PHE A 337 3.18 -12.04 -9.30
C PHE A 337 1.75 -12.42 -9.67
N SER A 338 1.24 -13.46 -9.04
CA SER A 338 -0.15 -13.90 -9.19
C SER A 338 -0.85 -13.91 -7.83
N LEU A 339 -2.11 -13.48 -7.82
CA LEU A 339 -2.97 -13.44 -6.65
C LEU A 339 -4.26 -14.23 -6.96
N PRO A 340 -4.61 -15.25 -6.15
CA PRO A 340 -5.88 -15.93 -6.26
C PRO A 340 -6.97 -14.98 -5.73
N VAL A 341 -8.10 -14.95 -6.44
CA VAL A 341 -9.22 -14.06 -6.17
C VAL A 341 -10.44 -14.92 -5.84
N PRO A 342 -10.94 -14.85 -4.59
CA PRO A 342 -12.07 -15.67 -4.15
C PRO A 342 -13.36 -15.42 -4.96
N PRO A 343 -14.26 -16.41 -5.07
CA PRO A 343 -15.52 -16.26 -5.81
C PRO A 343 -16.38 -15.08 -5.33
N SER A 344 -16.43 -14.81 -4.02
CA SER A 344 -17.16 -13.66 -3.44
C SER A 344 -16.65 -12.33 -4.01
N VAL A 345 -15.33 -12.18 -4.12
CA VAL A 345 -14.68 -11.02 -4.71
C VAL A 345 -14.97 -10.91 -6.20
N VAL A 346 -14.91 -12.03 -6.94
CA VAL A 346 -15.20 -12.05 -8.38
C VAL A 346 -16.63 -11.60 -8.64
N GLN A 347 -17.60 -12.15 -7.91
CA GLN A 347 -19.02 -11.79 -7.99
C GLN A 347 -19.25 -10.31 -7.67
N HIS A 348 -18.51 -9.76 -6.71
CA HIS A 348 -18.58 -8.33 -6.37
C HIS A 348 -17.91 -7.44 -7.43
N MET A 349 -16.74 -7.84 -7.96
CA MET A 349 -15.88 -7.01 -8.78
C MET A 349 -16.27 -7.00 -10.26
N LEU A 350 -16.71 -8.12 -10.85
CA LEU A 350 -17.04 -8.19 -12.27
C LEU A 350 -18.12 -7.17 -12.69
N PRO A 351 -19.25 -7.02 -11.96
CA PRO A 351 -20.24 -6.00 -12.29
C PRO A 351 -19.69 -4.57 -12.19
N LEU A 352 -18.79 -4.30 -11.23
CA LEU A 352 -18.17 -2.98 -11.07
C LEU A 352 -17.16 -2.67 -12.17
N ILE A 353 -16.38 -3.68 -12.59
CA ILE A 353 -15.47 -3.58 -13.73
C ILE A 353 -16.26 -3.30 -15.00
N GLU A 354 -17.37 -4.00 -15.22
CA GLU A 354 -18.21 -3.79 -16.39
C GLU A 354 -18.86 -2.41 -16.39
N ALA A 355 -19.44 -1.98 -15.25
CA ALA A 355 -19.99 -0.63 -15.08
C ALA A 355 -18.93 0.49 -15.21
N SER A 356 -17.64 0.17 -15.17
CA SER A 356 -16.57 1.14 -15.38
C SER A 356 -16.35 1.51 -16.86
N ARG A 357 -16.87 0.68 -17.77
CA ARG A 357 -16.83 0.92 -19.22
C ARG A 357 -17.81 2.02 -19.63
N ASN A 358 -17.44 2.78 -20.64
CA ASN A 358 -18.21 3.87 -21.23
C ASN A 358 -17.69 4.14 -22.64
N ASP A 359 -18.39 4.97 -23.41
CA ASP A 359 -18.07 5.29 -24.81
C ASP A 359 -16.63 5.77 -25.06
N VAL A 360 -15.92 6.25 -24.03
CA VAL A 360 -14.54 6.75 -24.14
C VAL A 360 -13.51 5.65 -23.99
N ASN A 361 -13.83 4.60 -23.25
CA ASN A 361 -12.88 3.56 -22.85
C ASN A 361 -13.36 2.14 -23.17
N ASP A 362 -14.45 2.03 -23.93
CA ASP A 362 -14.89 0.76 -24.48
C ASP A 362 -13.80 0.17 -25.38
N GLY A 363 -13.58 -1.15 -25.26
CA GLY A 363 -12.45 -1.85 -25.89
C GLY A 363 -11.08 -1.64 -25.25
N SER A 364 -10.96 -0.96 -24.09
CA SER A 364 -9.69 -0.86 -23.36
C SER A 364 -9.17 -2.24 -22.92
N ALA A 365 -7.85 -2.42 -22.97
CA ALA A 365 -7.18 -3.63 -22.51
C ALA A 365 -6.99 -3.68 -20.99
N TRP A 366 -7.31 -2.60 -20.26
CA TRP A 366 -7.16 -2.50 -18.81
C TRP A 366 -8.43 -2.95 -18.09
N ALA A 367 -8.28 -3.67 -16.97
CA ALA A 367 -9.40 -3.98 -16.08
C ALA A 367 -10.00 -2.72 -15.43
N PHE A 368 -9.20 -1.67 -15.24
CA PHE A 368 -9.62 -0.39 -14.66
C PHE A 368 -9.32 0.77 -15.62
N PRO A 369 -10.09 0.93 -16.70
CA PRO A 369 -9.78 1.91 -17.72
C PRO A 369 -10.09 3.35 -17.30
N SER A 370 -9.31 4.31 -17.80
CA SER A 370 -9.55 5.73 -17.53
C SER A 370 -10.71 6.26 -18.39
N GLY A 371 -11.77 6.78 -17.77
CA GLY A 371 -12.85 7.51 -18.45
C GLY A 371 -12.46 8.94 -18.90
N ARG A 372 -11.18 9.19 -19.21
CA ARG A 372 -10.70 10.47 -19.76
C ARG A 372 -10.23 10.22 -21.19
N LYS A 373 -10.72 11.03 -22.13
CA LYS A 373 -10.20 11.02 -23.51
C LYS A 373 -8.70 11.33 -23.47
N PRO A 374 -7.85 10.52 -24.13
CA PRO A 374 -6.44 10.84 -24.27
C PRO A 374 -6.28 12.24 -24.88
N LYS A 375 -5.26 12.98 -24.47
CA LYS A 375 -4.91 14.22 -25.17
C LYS A 375 -4.56 13.86 -26.61
N LYS A 376 -4.96 14.70 -27.59
CA LYS A 376 -4.62 14.49 -29.01
C LYS A 376 -3.12 14.27 -29.27
N SER A 377 -2.27 14.86 -28.44
CA SER A 377 -0.81 14.74 -28.48
C SER A 377 -0.22 13.56 -27.69
N SER A 378 -1.04 12.74 -27.03
CA SER A 378 -0.56 11.60 -26.25
C SER A 378 -0.23 10.43 -27.19
N ALA A 379 1.01 9.92 -27.11
CA ALA A 379 1.41 8.70 -27.81
C ALA A 379 0.64 7.45 -27.33
N LYS A 380 0.15 7.46 -26.07
CA LYS A 380 -0.67 6.39 -25.50
C LYS A 380 -2.14 6.75 -25.58
N LYS A 381 -2.90 5.98 -26.37
CA LYS A 381 -4.35 6.13 -26.54
C LYS A 381 -5.15 5.30 -25.53
N ASP A 382 -4.62 4.17 -25.07
CA ASP A 382 -5.25 3.36 -24.02
C ASP A 382 -4.51 3.53 -22.69
N ILE A 383 -5.23 3.99 -21.66
CA ILE A 383 -4.67 4.32 -20.35
C ILE A 383 -5.57 3.85 -19.21
N THR A 384 -4.95 3.30 -18.16
CA THR A 384 -5.63 2.94 -16.91
C THR A 384 -5.96 4.17 -16.05
N VAL A 385 -6.86 4.00 -15.08
CA VAL A 385 -7.10 4.95 -13.99
C VAL A 385 -5.78 5.38 -13.36
N ASN A 386 -5.60 6.71 -13.19
CA ASN A 386 -4.39 7.25 -12.60
C ASN A 386 -4.18 6.73 -11.15
N GLN A 387 -2.95 6.40 -10.79
CA GLN A 387 -2.55 5.92 -9.45
C GLN A 387 -3.01 6.81 -8.29
N SER A 388 -3.22 8.11 -8.55
CA SER A 388 -3.69 9.07 -7.55
C SER A 388 -5.21 9.23 -7.53
N ALA A 389 -5.95 8.66 -8.48
CA ALA A 389 -7.38 8.92 -8.65
C ALA A 389 -8.21 8.53 -7.43
N VAL A 390 -7.96 7.35 -6.84
CA VAL A 390 -8.66 6.90 -5.63
C VAL A 390 -8.34 7.80 -4.44
N ARG A 391 -7.07 8.17 -4.24
CA ARG A 391 -6.69 9.13 -3.19
C ARG A 391 -7.38 10.48 -3.41
N LEU A 392 -7.44 10.97 -4.65
CA LEU A 392 -8.10 12.23 -5.00
C LEU A 392 -9.61 12.14 -4.75
N ALA A 393 -10.25 11.01 -5.05
CA ALA A 393 -11.65 10.78 -4.72
C ALA A 393 -11.90 10.87 -3.21
N LEU A 394 -11.08 10.19 -2.39
CA LEU A 394 -11.14 10.31 -0.94
C LEU A 394 -10.91 11.75 -0.45
N GLN A 395 -9.97 12.50 -1.08
CA GLN A 395 -9.75 13.91 -0.74
C GLN A 395 -10.96 14.80 -1.07
N ARG A 396 -11.69 14.48 -2.14
CA ARG A 396 -12.94 15.18 -2.50
C ARG A 396 -14.06 14.89 -1.51
N LEU A 397 -14.16 13.65 -1.02
CA LEU A 397 -15.08 13.29 0.07
C LEU A 397 -14.75 14.00 1.39
N ARG A 398 -13.54 14.51 1.52
CA ARG A 398 -13.14 15.36 2.64
C ARG A 398 -13.43 16.86 2.41
N GLY A 399 -13.89 17.24 1.22
CA GLY A 399 -14.04 18.66 0.83
C GLY A 399 -12.73 19.46 0.81
N ARG A 400 -11.56 18.79 0.70
CA ARG A 400 -10.23 19.43 0.76
C ARG A 400 -9.47 19.44 -0.56
N ASP A 401 -10.14 19.17 -1.67
CA ASP A 401 -9.54 19.33 -2.98
C ASP A 401 -9.42 20.82 -3.37
N PRO A 402 -8.53 21.15 -4.34
CA PRO A 402 -8.26 22.54 -4.70
C PRO A 402 -9.50 23.36 -5.07
N LEU A 403 -10.55 22.72 -5.62
CA LEU A 403 -11.78 23.39 -6.04
C LEU A 403 -12.71 23.75 -4.86
N MET A 404 -12.60 23.03 -3.75
CA MET A 404 -13.48 23.19 -2.58
C MET A 404 -12.78 23.85 -1.38
N LYS A 405 -11.48 24.18 -1.53
CA LYS A 405 -10.70 24.79 -0.45
C LYS A 405 -11.33 26.11 -0.02
N GLY A 406 -11.88 26.16 1.20
CA GLY A 406 -12.51 27.36 1.78
C GLY A 406 -13.98 27.54 1.41
N ASN A 407 -14.61 26.57 0.74
CA ASN A 407 -16.04 26.61 0.45
C ASN A 407 -16.84 26.03 1.64
N ALA A 408 -17.77 26.81 2.19
CA ALA A 408 -18.63 26.43 3.31
C ALA A 408 -19.65 25.33 2.97
N GLU A 409 -19.99 25.16 1.69
CA GLU A 409 -20.91 24.12 1.21
C GLU A 409 -20.23 22.74 1.06
N ALA A 410 -18.88 22.69 1.19
CA ALA A 410 -18.13 21.44 1.12
C ALA A 410 -18.39 20.59 2.38
N VAL A 411 -18.87 19.37 2.19
CA VAL A 411 -19.07 18.43 3.31
C VAL A 411 -17.84 17.56 3.48
N ASP A 412 -17.29 17.50 4.71
CA ASP A 412 -16.26 16.53 5.10
C ASP A 412 -16.96 15.24 5.59
N PHE A 413 -17.10 14.25 4.70
CA PHE A 413 -17.73 12.97 5.02
C PHE A 413 -16.92 12.14 6.02
N PHE A 414 -15.59 12.31 6.06
CA PHE A 414 -14.77 11.66 7.10
C PHE A 414 -15.14 12.20 8.47
N ALA A 415 -15.24 13.52 8.62
CA ALA A 415 -15.67 14.12 9.88
C ALA A 415 -17.13 13.76 10.23
N ARG A 416 -18.04 13.81 9.25
CA ARG A 416 -19.47 13.48 9.44
C ARG A 416 -19.69 12.04 9.91
N CYS A 417 -18.96 11.09 9.32
CA CYS A 417 -19.01 9.68 9.71
C CYS A 417 -18.11 9.34 10.91
N LYS A 418 -17.39 10.32 11.48
CA LYS A 418 -16.41 10.14 12.56
C LYS A 418 -15.29 9.16 12.21
N ILE A 419 -14.89 9.13 10.94
CA ILE A 419 -13.87 8.24 10.39
C ILE A 419 -12.51 8.98 10.33
N PRO A 420 -11.41 8.38 10.82
CA PRO A 420 -10.08 8.95 10.65
C PRO A 420 -9.68 9.00 9.18
N TRP A 421 -9.00 10.07 8.77
CA TRP A 421 -8.46 10.18 7.41
C TRP A 421 -7.50 9.02 7.09
N TRP A 422 -7.76 8.32 5.99
CA TRP A 422 -6.92 7.24 5.49
C TRP A 422 -6.64 7.38 3.99
N THR A 423 -5.64 6.65 3.51
CA THR A 423 -5.25 6.57 2.10
C THR A 423 -5.12 5.10 1.67
N PRO A 424 -5.09 4.79 0.36
CA PRO A 424 -4.93 3.39 -0.08
C PRO A 424 -3.69 2.67 0.47
N HIS A 425 -2.64 3.41 0.85
CA HIS A 425 -1.47 2.82 1.51
C HIS A 425 -1.75 2.39 2.96
N ASP A 426 -2.69 3.06 3.65
CA ASP A 426 -3.07 2.72 5.02
C ASP A 426 -3.90 1.41 5.06
N ILE A 427 -4.60 1.05 3.96
CA ILE A 427 -5.27 -0.26 3.78
C ILE A 427 -4.28 -1.42 3.91
N ARG A 428 -3.08 -1.27 3.33
CA ARG A 428 -2.03 -2.30 3.43
C ARG A 428 -1.62 -2.60 4.86
N LYS A 429 -1.57 -1.56 5.70
CA LYS A 429 -1.26 -1.71 7.12
C LYS A 429 -2.43 -2.33 7.87
N CYS A 430 -3.65 -1.96 7.51
CA CYS A 430 -4.87 -2.56 8.04
C CYS A 430 -4.92 -4.06 7.74
N LEU A 431 -4.64 -4.46 6.49
CA LEU A 431 -4.53 -5.87 6.10
C LEU A 431 -3.48 -6.61 6.95
N THR A 432 -2.27 -6.06 7.10
CA THR A 432 -1.24 -6.67 7.95
C THR A 432 -1.72 -6.84 9.38
N ALA A 433 -2.21 -5.77 10.01
CA ALA A 433 -2.70 -5.83 11.39
C ALA A 433 -3.91 -6.78 11.57
N PHE A 434 -4.77 -6.88 10.57
CA PHE A 434 -5.89 -7.81 10.56
C PHE A 434 -5.40 -9.27 10.48
N MET A 435 -4.46 -9.56 9.59
CA MET A 435 -3.87 -10.89 9.44
C MET A 435 -3.11 -11.33 10.69
N ASP A 436 -2.36 -10.42 11.32
CA ASP A 436 -1.70 -10.68 12.60
C ASP A 436 -2.72 -11.07 13.68
N LYS A 437 -3.82 -10.32 13.78
CA LYS A 437 -4.90 -10.59 14.75
C LYS A 437 -5.62 -11.91 14.46
N SER A 438 -5.74 -12.29 13.20
CA SER A 438 -6.38 -13.53 12.77
C SER A 438 -5.45 -14.75 12.83
N GLY A 439 -4.24 -14.61 13.40
CA GLY A 439 -3.28 -15.71 13.56
C GLY A 439 -2.58 -16.13 12.26
N MET A 440 -2.59 -15.27 11.23
CA MET A 440 -1.98 -15.55 9.92
C MET A 440 -1.08 -14.39 9.44
N PRO A 441 -0.08 -13.96 10.24
CA PRO A 441 0.81 -12.85 9.87
C PRO A 441 1.50 -13.09 8.51
N GLY A 442 1.80 -14.35 8.20
CA GLY A 442 2.37 -14.77 6.92
C GLY A 442 1.48 -14.49 5.70
N GLY A 443 0.16 -14.53 5.88
CA GLY A 443 -0.83 -14.28 4.84
C GLY A 443 -0.75 -12.86 4.28
N ALA A 444 -0.53 -11.86 5.14
CA ALA A 444 -0.35 -10.47 4.69
C ALA A 444 0.90 -10.30 3.83
N SER A 445 2.03 -10.90 4.23
CA SER A 445 3.27 -10.84 3.46
C SER A 445 3.14 -11.54 2.10
N ALA A 446 2.43 -12.67 2.05
CA ALA A 446 2.13 -13.41 0.82
C ALA A 446 1.24 -12.61 -0.15
N ILE A 447 0.19 -11.95 0.35
CA ILE A 447 -0.68 -11.06 -0.47
C ILE A 447 0.10 -9.84 -0.97
N LEU A 448 0.93 -9.23 -0.12
CA LEU A 448 1.56 -7.92 -0.37
C LEU A 448 2.93 -7.97 -1.06
N ALA A 449 3.51 -9.15 -1.23
CA ALA A 449 4.85 -9.41 -1.78
C ALA A 449 5.96 -8.60 -1.08
N HIS A 450 6.11 -8.75 0.25
CA HIS A 450 7.21 -8.14 1.04
C HIS A 450 8.46 -9.07 1.14
N LYS A 451 9.67 -8.50 1.40
CA LYS A 451 10.96 -9.19 1.65
C LYS A 451 11.35 -8.99 3.12
N ILE A 452 11.78 -10.02 3.83
CA ILE A 452 12.25 -9.97 5.24
C ILE A 452 13.32 -11.11 5.47
N LYS A 453 14.01 -11.28 6.63
CA LYS A 453 15.31 -12.00 6.87
C LYS A 453 15.28 -13.10 8.00
N MET A 454 15.66 -14.35 7.67
CA MET A 454 15.48 -15.64 8.42
C MET A 454 16.41 -16.11 9.58
N PRO A 455 15.87 -16.98 10.47
CA PRO A 455 16.47 -18.19 11.10
C PRO A 455 16.12 -19.54 10.38
N ASP A 456 16.68 -20.69 10.83
CA ASP A 456 16.69 -21.99 10.11
C ASP A 456 15.33 -22.76 9.99
N LEU A 457 15.17 -23.53 8.89
CA LEU A 457 13.96 -24.27 8.50
C LEU A 457 13.83 -25.66 9.18
N PRO A 458 12.61 -26.10 9.55
CA PRO A 458 12.31 -27.48 9.95
C PRO A 458 12.14 -28.45 8.76
N HIS A 459 12.27 -29.76 9.02
CA HIS A 459 12.45 -30.82 7.99
C HIS A 459 11.18 -31.60 7.56
N ASN A 460 9.97 -31.22 8.00
CA ASN A 460 8.70 -31.92 7.70
C ASN A 460 7.68 -30.99 7.01
N ASP A 461 6.95 -31.49 6.00
CA ASP A 461 5.94 -30.76 5.21
C ASP A 461 4.71 -30.28 6.00
N LYS A 462 4.22 -31.02 7.00
CA LYS A 462 3.07 -30.59 7.82
C LYS A 462 3.47 -29.47 8.79
N ASP A 463 4.63 -29.63 9.43
CA ASP A 463 5.20 -28.60 10.30
C ASP A 463 5.60 -27.36 9.50
N ARG A 464 5.91 -27.52 8.20
CA ARG A 464 6.21 -26.42 7.29
C ARG A 464 4.99 -25.56 6.98
N GLU A 465 3.79 -26.13 6.88
CA GLU A 465 2.57 -25.37 6.58
C GLU A 465 2.15 -24.51 7.80
N ASP A 466 2.12 -25.09 8.99
CA ASP A 466 1.89 -24.39 10.26
C ASP A 466 2.98 -23.34 10.53
N TRP A 467 4.24 -23.67 10.22
CA TRP A 467 5.36 -22.75 10.31
C TRP A 467 5.25 -21.60 9.29
N LEU A 468 4.77 -21.84 8.07
CA LEU A 468 4.54 -20.80 7.05
C LEU A 468 3.38 -19.87 7.40
N GLU A 469 2.28 -20.38 7.97
CA GLU A 469 1.17 -19.55 8.46
C GLU A 469 1.64 -18.55 9.53
N GLN A 470 2.62 -18.96 10.34
CA GLN A 470 3.17 -18.17 11.45
C GLN A 470 4.45 -17.36 11.12
N HIS A 471 5.29 -17.80 10.15
CA HIS A 471 6.67 -17.29 9.96
C HIS A 471 7.04 -16.89 8.51
N VAL A 472 6.07 -16.61 7.62
CA VAL A 472 6.36 -15.99 6.29
C VAL A 472 6.86 -14.55 6.39
N GLU A 473 7.03 -14.05 7.61
CA GLU A 473 7.86 -12.90 7.84
C GLU A 473 9.31 -13.08 7.41
N ASP A 474 9.83 -14.17 6.82
CA ASP A 474 11.27 -14.20 6.51
C ASP A 474 11.70 -14.99 5.25
N VAL A 475 10.81 -15.68 4.53
CA VAL A 475 11.24 -16.44 3.33
C VAL A 475 11.42 -15.45 2.18
N THR A 476 12.63 -15.13 1.72
CA THR A 476 12.85 -14.82 0.29
C THR A 476 14.30 -14.54 -0.16
N ALA A 477 14.94 -15.61 -0.65
CA ALA A 477 15.87 -15.52 -1.77
C ALA A 477 15.67 -16.64 -2.79
N ALA A 478 15.17 -17.82 -2.39
CA ALA A 478 14.88 -18.94 -3.30
C ALA A 478 13.39 -19.10 -3.68
N SER A 479 12.48 -18.40 -3.00
CA SER A 479 11.04 -18.72 -2.98
C SER A 479 10.15 -17.64 -3.61
N TYR A 480 10.74 -16.64 -4.26
CA TYR A 480 9.97 -15.63 -5.01
C TYR A 480 9.23 -16.18 -6.24
N PHE A 481 9.39 -17.47 -6.54
CA PHE A 481 9.22 -18.03 -7.89
C PHE A 481 8.36 -19.30 -7.97
N SER A 482 7.65 -19.71 -6.91
CA SER A 482 6.86 -20.96 -6.97
C SER A 482 5.35 -20.74 -6.79
N PRO A 483 4.50 -21.44 -7.56
CA PRO A 483 3.07 -21.65 -7.30
C PRO A 483 2.74 -22.13 -5.87
N GLY A 484 3.73 -22.57 -5.09
CA GLY A 484 3.58 -23.21 -3.77
C GLY A 484 3.00 -22.38 -2.61
N HIS A 485 2.64 -21.12 -2.80
CA HIS A 485 1.87 -20.36 -1.78
C HIS A 485 0.47 -19.95 -2.27
N MET A 486 -0.01 -20.52 -3.38
CA MET A 486 -1.34 -20.19 -3.88
C MET A 486 -2.43 -20.56 -2.86
N HIS A 487 -2.27 -21.67 -2.14
CA HIS A 487 -3.15 -22.07 -1.04
C HIS A 487 -3.18 -21.04 0.10
N LEU A 488 -2.00 -20.64 0.62
CA LEU A 488 -1.90 -19.62 1.67
C LEU A 488 -2.48 -18.27 1.21
N LYS A 489 -2.19 -17.85 -0.02
CA LYS A 489 -2.77 -16.63 -0.59
C LYS A 489 -4.29 -16.75 -0.72
N ALA A 490 -4.82 -17.89 -1.16
CA ALA A 490 -6.26 -18.11 -1.31
C ALA A 490 -6.96 -18.02 0.04
N LYS A 491 -6.44 -18.73 1.07
CA LYS A 491 -6.96 -18.69 2.44
C LYS A 491 -6.90 -17.29 3.04
N ALA A 492 -5.77 -16.60 2.91
CA ALA A 492 -5.60 -15.23 3.39
C ALA A 492 -6.50 -14.23 2.64
N MET A 493 -6.63 -14.38 1.32
CA MET A 493 -7.52 -13.53 0.51
C MET A 493 -8.96 -13.70 0.94
N SER A 494 -9.48 -14.94 1.02
CA SER A 494 -10.84 -15.22 1.53
C SER A 494 -11.05 -14.56 2.89
N LEU A 495 -10.17 -14.82 3.86
CA LEU A 495 -10.32 -14.29 5.21
C LEU A 495 -10.38 -12.75 5.27
N TRP A 496 -9.56 -12.06 4.49
CA TRP A 496 -9.60 -10.59 4.41
C TRP A 496 -10.84 -10.09 3.67
N THR A 497 -11.12 -10.67 2.51
CA THR A 497 -12.15 -10.15 1.62
C THR A 497 -13.54 -10.42 2.16
N ASP A 498 -13.76 -11.58 2.77
CA ASP A 498 -15.03 -11.93 3.40
C ASP A 498 -15.27 -10.99 4.59
N ALA A 499 -14.26 -10.72 5.43
CA ALA A 499 -14.40 -9.74 6.52
C ALA A 499 -14.79 -8.33 6.04
N ILE A 500 -14.33 -7.90 4.85
CA ILE A 500 -14.70 -6.62 4.24
C ILE A 500 -16.10 -6.67 3.63
N LEU A 501 -16.40 -7.72 2.84
CA LEU A 501 -17.65 -7.87 2.11
C LEU A 501 -18.83 -8.17 3.04
N ASP A 502 -18.66 -9.06 4.03
CA ASP A 502 -19.66 -9.31 5.07
C ASP A 502 -19.99 -8.02 5.82
N ARG A 503 -18.96 -7.22 6.12
CA ARG A 503 -19.17 -5.94 6.80
C ARG A 503 -19.89 -4.92 5.90
N TYR A 504 -19.62 -4.95 4.60
CA TYR A 504 -20.35 -4.16 3.61
C TYR A 504 -21.81 -4.57 3.50
N GLU A 505 -22.10 -5.87 3.41
CA GLU A 505 -23.46 -6.40 3.40
C GLU A 505 -24.22 -6.04 4.68
N ALA A 506 -23.55 -6.11 5.83
CA ALA A 506 -24.13 -5.75 7.12
C ALA A 506 -24.41 -4.25 7.28
N LEU A 507 -23.66 -3.36 6.61
CA LEU A 507 -23.75 -1.90 6.81
C LEU A 507 -24.44 -1.16 5.65
N SER A 508 -24.36 -1.67 4.43
CA SER A 508 -24.87 -0.98 3.24
C SER A 508 -26.39 -1.13 3.15
N PRO A 509 -27.16 -0.01 3.18
CA PRO A 509 -28.60 -0.08 3.00
C PRO A 509 -29.00 -0.70 1.65
N ARG A 510 -28.18 -0.49 0.61
CA ARG A 510 -28.41 -1.04 -0.73
C ARG A 510 -28.19 -2.56 -0.75
N ALA A 511 -27.13 -3.04 -0.10
CA ALA A 511 -26.87 -4.48 0.00
C ALA A 511 -27.94 -5.18 0.84
N GLN A 512 -28.31 -4.59 1.98
CA GLN A 512 -29.40 -5.10 2.82
C GLN A 512 -30.72 -5.15 2.05
N ALA A 513 -31.08 -4.11 1.30
CA ALA A 513 -32.29 -4.11 0.48
C ALA A 513 -32.29 -5.23 -0.56
N LYS A 514 -31.13 -5.50 -1.20
CA LYS A 514 -30.98 -6.61 -2.15
C LYS A 514 -31.16 -7.96 -1.47
N ILE A 515 -30.53 -8.18 -0.30
CA ILE A 515 -30.66 -9.43 0.46
C ILE A 515 -32.11 -9.65 0.91
N GLN A 516 -32.78 -8.60 1.39
CA GLN A 516 -34.19 -8.68 1.78
C GLN A 516 -35.09 -9.00 0.59
N GLU A 517 -34.79 -8.44 -0.59
CA GLU A 517 -35.52 -8.74 -1.82
C GLU A 517 -35.29 -10.19 -2.28
N GLU A 518 -34.06 -10.68 -2.24
CA GLU A 518 -33.75 -12.09 -2.55
C GLU A 518 -34.48 -13.05 -1.60
N LYS A 519 -34.47 -12.76 -0.29
CA LYS A 519 -35.24 -13.51 0.71
C LYS A 519 -36.74 -13.45 0.44
N ARG A 520 -37.27 -12.28 0.06
CA ARG A 520 -38.69 -12.11 -0.31
C ARG A 520 -39.05 -12.96 -1.54
N ILE A 521 -38.21 -12.95 -2.57
CA ILE A 521 -38.41 -13.74 -3.79
C ILE A 521 -38.35 -15.24 -3.47
N GLN A 522 -37.38 -15.68 -2.68
CA GLN A 522 -37.25 -17.06 -2.25
C GLN A 522 -38.47 -17.52 -1.44
N ARG A 523 -38.88 -16.72 -0.45
CA ARG A 523 -40.09 -16.95 0.33
C ARG A 523 -41.31 -17.09 -0.56
N ALA A 524 -41.50 -16.15 -1.50
CA ALA A 524 -42.64 -16.19 -2.41
C ALA A 524 -42.64 -17.45 -3.29
N LYS A 525 -41.47 -17.84 -3.81
CA LYS A 525 -41.30 -19.07 -4.59
C LYS A 525 -41.67 -20.31 -3.78
N PHE A 526 -41.20 -20.40 -2.54
CA PHE A 526 -41.48 -21.55 -1.68
C PHE A 526 -42.95 -21.61 -1.23
N ILE A 527 -43.57 -20.47 -0.90
CA ILE A 527 -45.00 -20.44 -0.60
C ILE A 527 -45.83 -20.90 -1.80
N PHE A 528 -45.53 -20.39 -3.00
CA PHE A 528 -46.25 -20.77 -4.21
C PHE A 528 -46.12 -22.27 -4.51
N GLN A 529 -44.90 -22.82 -4.39
CA GLN A 529 -44.66 -24.25 -4.55
C GLN A 529 -45.41 -25.07 -3.50
N ASP A 530 -45.35 -24.73 -2.21
CA ASP A 530 -46.10 -25.49 -1.19
C ASP A 530 -47.63 -25.39 -1.41
N ALA A 531 -48.14 -24.23 -1.82
CA ALA A 531 -49.56 -24.03 -2.12
C ALA A 531 -50.06 -24.92 -3.27
N LEU A 532 -49.26 -25.10 -4.33
CA LEU A 532 -49.61 -26.01 -5.44
C LEU A 532 -49.73 -27.46 -4.99
N TYR A 533 -48.92 -27.88 -4.01
CA TYR A 533 -48.88 -29.26 -3.53
C TYR A 533 -49.68 -29.48 -2.24
N ALA A 534 -50.26 -28.43 -1.66
CA ALA A 534 -51.02 -28.50 -0.41
C ALA A 534 -52.17 -29.51 -0.47
N HIS A 535 -52.84 -29.65 -1.61
CA HIS A 535 -53.89 -30.66 -1.78
C HIS A 535 -53.34 -32.09 -1.72
N ARG A 536 -52.27 -32.38 -2.46
CA ARG A 536 -51.61 -33.70 -2.40
C ARG A 536 -51.06 -34.00 -1.01
N ALA A 537 -50.53 -32.99 -0.32
CA ALA A 537 -50.07 -33.13 1.06
C ALA A 537 -51.23 -33.44 2.02
N ARG A 538 -52.41 -32.86 1.80
CA ARG A 538 -53.64 -33.18 2.55
C ARG A 538 -54.07 -34.62 2.29
N ASP A 539 -54.09 -35.06 1.04
CA ASP A 539 -54.49 -36.43 0.68
C ASP A 539 -53.54 -37.47 1.28
N ALA A 540 -52.23 -37.20 1.24
CA ALA A 540 -51.22 -38.04 1.88
C ALA A 540 -51.38 -38.06 3.41
N ALA A 541 -51.71 -36.92 4.02
CA ALA A 541 -52.00 -36.84 5.45
C ALA A 541 -53.23 -37.68 5.83
N LEU A 542 -54.30 -37.66 5.01
CA LEU A 542 -55.49 -38.47 5.20
C LEU A 542 -55.17 -39.97 5.18
N ILE A 543 -54.32 -40.42 4.25
CA ILE A 543 -53.83 -41.81 4.22
C ILE A 543 -53.03 -42.13 5.49
N THR A 544 -52.19 -41.19 5.95
CA THR A 544 -51.29 -41.39 7.09
C THR A 544 -52.03 -41.47 8.43
N ILE A 545 -53.19 -40.81 8.58
CA ILE A 545 -53.99 -40.91 9.81
C ILE A 545 -54.84 -42.18 9.88
N GLN A 546 -55.00 -42.92 8.77
CA GLN A 546 -55.85 -44.10 8.72
C GLN A 546 -55.45 -45.20 9.75
N PRO A 547 -54.15 -45.51 9.94
CA PRO A 547 -53.72 -46.42 11.01
C PRO A 547 -54.04 -45.90 12.42
N LEU A 548 -54.08 -44.58 12.64
CA LEU A 548 -54.48 -43.99 13.93
C LEU A 548 -55.97 -44.18 14.17
N ILE A 549 -56.80 -43.98 13.14
CA ILE A 549 -58.23 -44.25 13.19
C ILE A 549 -58.47 -45.73 13.53
N GLU A 550 -57.77 -46.65 12.87
CA GLU A 550 -57.90 -48.09 13.11
C GLU A 550 -57.44 -48.49 14.51
N ALA A 551 -56.28 -47.97 14.97
CA ALA A 551 -55.80 -48.19 16.33
C ALA A 551 -56.81 -47.70 17.37
N GLN A 552 -57.44 -46.55 17.13
CA GLN A 552 -58.45 -46.00 18.01
C GLN A 552 -59.75 -46.84 18.00
N ARG A 553 -60.20 -47.31 16.84
CA ARG A 553 -61.31 -48.27 16.73
C ARG A 553 -61.05 -49.56 17.52
N VAL A 554 -59.81 -50.06 17.48
CA VAL A 554 -59.40 -51.23 18.26
C VAL A 554 -59.49 -50.96 19.77
N LYS A 555 -59.09 -49.78 20.24
CA LYS A 555 -59.24 -49.39 21.66
C LYS A 555 -60.69 -49.33 22.10
N VAL A 556 -61.56 -48.71 21.28
CA VAL A 556 -63.01 -48.66 21.52
C VAL A 556 -63.56 -50.08 21.64
N SER A 557 -63.34 -50.93 20.64
CA SER A 557 -63.86 -52.31 20.64
C SER A 557 -63.30 -53.17 21.77
N LYS A 558 -62.02 -53.00 22.14
CA LYS A 558 -61.42 -53.72 23.27
C LYS A 558 -62.06 -53.31 24.60
N THR A 559 -62.31 -52.01 24.79
CA THR A 559 -62.90 -51.48 26.02
C THR A 559 -64.37 -51.90 26.14
N GLU A 560 -65.12 -51.91 25.03
CA GLU A 560 -66.48 -52.47 24.97
C GLU A 560 -66.52 -53.94 25.42
N ARG A 561 -65.65 -54.80 24.85
CA ARG A 561 -65.56 -56.21 25.26
C ARG A 561 -65.13 -56.38 26.72
N MET A 562 -64.26 -55.51 27.21
CA MET A 562 -63.80 -55.52 28.60
C MET A 562 -64.96 -55.20 29.56
N ILE A 563 -65.78 -54.20 29.24
CA ILE A 563 -67.00 -53.86 29.97
C ILE A 563 -67.99 -55.02 29.93
N GLU A 564 -68.23 -55.62 28.76
CA GLU A 564 -69.11 -56.79 28.59
C GLU A 564 -68.64 -57.96 29.48
N THR A 565 -67.33 -58.24 29.50
CA THR A 565 -66.74 -59.30 30.32
C THR A 565 -66.94 -59.02 31.81
N MET A 566 -66.60 -57.81 32.29
CA MET A 566 -66.83 -57.40 33.68
C MET A 566 -68.30 -57.49 34.10
N MET A 567 -69.25 -57.22 33.20
CA MET A 567 -70.68 -57.36 33.50
C MET A 567 -71.13 -58.80 33.73
N THR A 568 -70.36 -59.79 33.29
CA THR A 568 -70.63 -61.22 33.52
C THR A 568 -69.98 -61.79 34.79
N GLU A 569 -69.08 -61.04 35.43
CA GLU A 569 -68.42 -61.46 36.68
C GLU A 569 -69.39 -61.43 37.87
N THR A 570 -69.19 -62.35 38.83
CA THR A 570 -70.00 -62.40 40.06
C THR A 570 -69.08 -62.39 41.29
N PRO A 571 -69.11 -61.34 42.14
CA PRO A 571 -69.95 -60.13 42.03
C PRO A 571 -69.45 -59.16 40.95
N VAL A 572 -70.37 -58.41 40.35
CA VAL A 572 -70.08 -57.42 39.29
C VAL A 572 -69.27 -56.24 39.85
N PRO A 573 -68.09 -55.90 39.29
CA PRO A 573 -67.24 -54.81 39.78
C PRO A 573 -67.70 -53.43 39.27
N LEU A 574 -68.75 -52.87 39.88
CA LEU A 574 -69.41 -51.62 39.43
C LEU A 574 -68.47 -50.41 39.32
N LYS A 575 -67.46 -50.29 40.19
CA LYS A 575 -66.48 -49.18 40.15
C LYS A 575 -65.57 -49.26 38.93
N ASP A 576 -65.08 -50.45 38.60
CA ASP A 576 -64.20 -50.68 37.47
C ASP A 576 -64.95 -50.53 36.14
N ILE A 577 -66.23 -50.92 36.10
CA ILE A 577 -67.12 -50.66 34.95
C ILE A 577 -67.34 -49.16 34.75
N ALA A 578 -67.56 -48.39 35.82
CA ALA A 578 -67.74 -46.94 35.70
C ALA A 578 -66.48 -46.26 35.15
N PHE A 579 -65.30 -46.67 35.62
CA PHE A 579 -64.01 -46.21 35.09
C PHE A 579 -63.83 -46.58 33.60
N ALA A 580 -64.09 -47.83 33.23
CA ALA A 580 -63.96 -48.29 31.85
C ALA A 580 -64.95 -47.59 30.89
N LYS A 581 -66.15 -47.21 31.37
CA LYS A 581 -67.12 -46.42 30.59
C LYS A 581 -66.64 -44.99 30.34
N ASP A 582 -66.02 -44.35 31.33
CA ASP A 582 -65.41 -43.03 31.16
C ASP A 582 -64.26 -43.09 30.15
N GLU A 583 -63.42 -44.12 30.25
CA GLU A 583 -62.33 -44.38 29.30
C GLU A 583 -62.86 -44.65 27.88
N LEU A 584 -63.93 -45.44 27.75
CA LEU A 584 -64.60 -45.70 26.48
C LEU A 584 -65.14 -44.41 25.85
N GLN A 585 -65.78 -43.54 26.63
CA GLN A 585 -66.27 -42.25 26.14
C GLN A 585 -65.10 -41.40 25.64
N GLY A 586 -63.98 -41.33 26.38
CA GLY A 586 -62.78 -40.65 25.93
C GLY A 586 -62.24 -41.22 24.61
N TYR A 587 -62.22 -42.55 24.45
CA TYR A 587 -61.80 -43.18 23.20
C TYR A 587 -62.75 -42.93 22.03
N GLN A 588 -64.06 -42.87 22.28
CA GLN A 588 -65.09 -42.55 21.29
C GLN A 588 -65.00 -41.09 20.86
N ASP A 589 -64.79 -40.16 21.79
CA ASP A 589 -64.60 -38.73 21.48
C ASP A 589 -63.35 -38.51 20.62
N ASP A 590 -62.24 -39.19 20.94
CA ASP A 590 -61.02 -39.15 20.15
C ASP A 590 -61.19 -39.78 18.76
N LEU A 591 -61.93 -40.90 18.68
CA LEU A 591 -62.26 -41.52 17.40
C LEU A 591 -63.16 -40.60 16.56
N ASP A 592 -64.16 -39.98 17.16
CA ASP A 592 -65.05 -39.05 16.49
C ASP A 592 -64.26 -37.84 15.98
N ARG A 593 -63.38 -37.26 16.80
CA ARG A 593 -62.43 -36.21 16.35
C ARG A 593 -61.60 -36.65 15.16
N LEU A 594 -61.02 -37.86 15.17
CA LEU A 594 -60.20 -38.34 14.05
C LEU A 594 -61.02 -38.64 12.78
N VAL A 595 -62.29 -39.00 12.91
CA VAL A 595 -63.14 -39.39 11.77
C VAL A 595 -63.91 -38.20 11.19
N THR A 596 -64.55 -37.38 12.03
CA THR A 596 -65.44 -36.29 11.58
C THR A 596 -64.71 -34.96 11.45
N THR A 597 -63.70 -34.71 12.28
CA THR A 597 -62.92 -33.46 12.28
C THR A 597 -61.42 -33.74 12.40
N PRO A 598 -60.81 -34.49 11.45
CA PRO A 598 -59.39 -34.85 11.50
C PRO A 598 -58.44 -33.63 11.47
N GLY A 599 -58.98 -32.42 11.37
CA GLY A 599 -58.29 -31.24 10.90
C GLY A 599 -56.94 -30.97 11.57
N THR A 600 -56.89 -30.89 12.90
CA THR A 600 -55.62 -30.65 13.61
C THR A 600 -54.66 -31.84 13.54
N ALA A 601 -55.20 -33.07 13.47
CA ALA A 601 -54.41 -34.28 13.32
C ALA A 601 -53.77 -34.39 11.92
N LEU A 602 -54.27 -33.66 10.91
CA LEU A 602 -53.73 -33.63 9.55
C LEU A 602 -52.56 -32.64 9.37
N ILE A 603 -52.44 -31.62 10.22
CA ILE A 603 -51.44 -30.55 10.05
C ILE A 603 -50.03 -31.13 10.00
N LYS A 604 -49.61 -31.84 11.06
CA LYS A 604 -48.25 -32.38 11.16
C LYS A 604 -47.95 -33.42 10.07
N PRO A 605 -48.81 -34.43 9.79
CA PRO A 605 -48.59 -35.34 8.67
C PRO A 605 -48.53 -34.63 7.31
N SER A 606 -49.29 -33.55 7.10
CA SER A 606 -49.23 -32.78 5.84
C SER A 606 -47.93 -31.98 5.71
N GLU A 607 -47.32 -31.54 6.80
CA GLU A 607 -46.01 -30.89 6.81
C GLU A 607 -44.87 -31.91 6.61
N GLU A 608 -45.03 -33.12 7.13
CA GLU A 608 -44.10 -34.23 6.90
C GLU A 608 -44.16 -34.73 5.44
N ALA A 609 -45.37 -34.86 4.88
CA ALA A 609 -45.57 -35.23 3.47
C ALA A 609 -44.89 -34.26 2.50
N ARG A 610 -44.73 -32.99 2.88
CA ARG A 610 -44.00 -31.99 2.10
C ARG A 610 -42.51 -32.34 1.95
N LYS A 611 -41.87 -32.84 3.02
CA LYS A 611 -40.41 -33.12 3.10
C LYS A 611 -39.94 -34.29 2.24
N GLY A 612 -40.84 -35.00 1.56
CA GLY A 612 -40.52 -36.08 0.63
C GLY A 612 -41.11 -35.88 -0.77
N SER A 613 -41.60 -34.68 -1.08
CA SER A 613 -42.24 -34.39 -2.36
C SER A 613 -41.21 -34.18 -3.50
N MET A 614 -41.61 -34.42 -4.75
CA MET A 614 -40.76 -34.14 -5.93
C MET A 614 -40.28 -32.68 -5.99
N VAL A 615 -41.05 -31.75 -5.38
CA VAL A 615 -40.69 -30.33 -5.23
C VAL A 615 -39.40 -30.16 -4.43
N ASP A 616 -39.25 -30.95 -3.37
CA ASP A 616 -38.05 -30.91 -2.52
C ASP A 616 -36.80 -31.33 -3.30
N VAL A 617 -36.94 -32.34 -4.16
CA VAL A 617 -35.86 -32.78 -5.06
C VAL A 617 -35.52 -31.69 -6.10
N MET A 618 -36.52 -30.94 -6.57
CA MET A 618 -36.33 -29.92 -7.62
C MET A 618 -35.89 -28.55 -7.08
N HIS A 619 -36.05 -28.27 -5.78
CA HIS A 619 -35.78 -26.96 -5.19
C HIS A 619 -34.92 -27.06 -3.94
N HIS A 620 -33.63 -26.78 -4.12
CA HIS A 620 -32.64 -26.78 -3.03
C HIS A 620 -33.10 -25.92 -1.84
N GLY A 621 -33.15 -26.52 -0.65
CA GLY A 621 -33.50 -25.86 0.61
C GLY A 621 -34.99 -25.77 0.93
N PHE A 622 -35.87 -26.32 0.08
CA PHE A 622 -37.32 -26.29 0.30
C PHE A 622 -37.76 -27.12 1.52
N SER A 623 -37.29 -28.36 1.69
CA SER A 623 -37.58 -29.18 2.89
C SER A 623 -37.11 -28.58 4.20
N THR A 624 -35.97 -27.89 4.16
CA THR A 624 -35.36 -27.24 5.33
C THR A 624 -35.92 -25.85 5.61
N TYR A 625 -36.77 -25.32 4.72
CA TYR A 625 -37.36 -24.00 4.90
C TYR A 625 -38.41 -24.01 6.02
N ASP A 626 -38.21 -23.15 7.00
CA ASP A 626 -39.12 -23.01 8.14
C ASP A 626 -40.23 -22.00 7.82
N PHE A 627 -41.31 -22.50 7.21
CA PHE A 627 -42.49 -21.69 6.91
C PHE A 627 -43.12 -21.05 8.15
N ARG A 628 -43.01 -21.69 9.33
CA ARG A 628 -43.67 -21.19 10.55
C ARG A 628 -43.00 -19.92 11.06
N SER A 629 -41.67 -19.80 10.95
CA SER A 629 -40.95 -18.57 11.29
C SER A 629 -40.94 -17.55 10.16
N GLU A 630 -40.83 -18.00 8.91
CA GLU A 630 -40.65 -17.10 7.76
C GLU A 630 -41.97 -16.60 7.16
N ALA A 631 -43.06 -17.36 7.27
CA ALA A 631 -44.37 -17.04 6.70
C ALA A 631 -45.52 -17.56 7.60
N PRO A 632 -45.62 -17.10 8.86
CA PRO A 632 -46.58 -17.62 9.85
C PRO A 632 -48.03 -17.50 9.38
N ASP A 633 -48.31 -16.46 8.63
CA ASP A 633 -49.61 -16.12 8.07
C ASP A 633 -49.98 -16.96 6.85
N TYR A 634 -49.01 -17.44 6.07
CA TYR A 634 -49.22 -18.52 5.10
C TYR A 634 -49.59 -19.82 5.81
N CYS A 635 -48.85 -20.18 6.87
CA CYS A 635 -49.12 -21.40 7.63
C CYS A 635 -50.54 -21.40 8.23
N GLU A 636 -51.04 -20.26 8.72
CA GLU A 636 -52.42 -20.15 9.20
C GLU A 636 -53.45 -20.44 8.09
N LEU A 637 -53.27 -19.86 6.90
CA LEU A 637 -54.14 -20.12 5.74
C LEU A 637 -54.05 -21.59 5.29
N ARG A 638 -52.83 -22.14 5.27
CA ARG A 638 -52.58 -23.53 4.90
C ARG A 638 -53.24 -24.46 5.91
N ASP A 639 -53.11 -24.22 7.20
CA ASP A 639 -53.73 -25.04 8.25
C ASP A 639 -55.25 -25.05 8.12
N ARG A 640 -55.87 -23.87 7.91
CA ARG A 640 -57.32 -23.78 7.65
C ARG A 640 -57.75 -24.59 6.43
N TYR A 641 -56.91 -24.65 5.39
CA TYR A 641 -57.18 -25.47 4.22
C TYR A 641 -57.01 -26.97 4.51
N ILE A 642 -55.92 -27.37 5.15
CA ILE A 642 -55.64 -28.76 5.53
C ILE A 642 -56.73 -29.31 6.45
N THR A 643 -57.22 -28.48 7.38
CA THR A 643 -58.30 -28.85 8.31
C THR A 643 -59.68 -28.87 7.67
N GLY A 644 -59.81 -28.41 6.43
CA GLY A 644 -61.09 -28.31 5.72
C GLY A 644 -61.97 -27.12 6.14
N LEU A 645 -61.45 -26.18 6.93
CA LEU A 645 -62.16 -24.93 7.30
C LEU A 645 -62.38 -24.01 6.09
N ILE A 646 -61.52 -24.11 5.09
CA ILE A 646 -61.68 -23.43 3.79
C ILE A 646 -61.42 -24.43 2.66
N ASN A 647 -62.08 -24.23 1.52
CA ASN A 647 -61.86 -25.06 0.33
C ASN A 647 -60.61 -24.58 -0.45
N ILE A 648 -60.19 -25.34 -1.47
CA ILE A 648 -59.00 -25.04 -2.27
C ILE A 648 -59.11 -23.72 -3.04
N GLU A 649 -60.31 -23.36 -3.49
CA GLU A 649 -60.56 -22.10 -4.22
C GLU A 649 -60.42 -20.90 -3.29
N THR A 650 -61.00 -20.96 -2.09
CA THR A 650 -60.86 -19.93 -1.05
C THR A 650 -59.41 -19.82 -0.58
N PHE A 651 -58.71 -20.94 -0.43
CA PHE A 651 -57.28 -20.94 -0.09
C PHE A 651 -56.45 -20.25 -1.18
N LYS A 652 -56.64 -20.64 -2.45
CA LYS A 652 -55.96 -20.01 -3.59
C LYS A 652 -56.30 -18.53 -3.71
N SER A 653 -57.56 -18.15 -3.60
CA SER A 653 -58.00 -16.75 -3.63
C SER A 653 -57.35 -15.92 -2.53
N ALA A 654 -57.32 -16.44 -1.30
CA ALA A 654 -56.68 -15.75 -0.18
C ALA A 654 -55.16 -15.54 -0.42
N LEU A 655 -54.50 -16.50 -1.06
CA LEU A 655 -53.10 -16.36 -1.46
C LEU A 655 -52.91 -15.42 -2.64
N SER A 656 -53.82 -15.40 -3.61
CA SER A 656 -53.82 -14.44 -4.72
C SER A 656 -53.99 -13.00 -4.22
N ASP A 657 -54.94 -12.77 -3.32
CA ASP A 657 -55.18 -11.43 -2.75
C ASP A 657 -54.00 -10.94 -1.92
N LYS A 658 -53.40 -11.84 -1.14
CA LYS A 658 -52.36 -11.50 -0.19
C LYS A 658 -50.96 -11.42 -0.80
N TYR A 659 -50.63 -12.34 -1.68
CA TYR A 659 -49.30 -12.52 -2.24
C TYR A 659 -49.24 -12.30 -3.75
N GLY A 660 -50.36 -11.95 -4.40
CA GLY A 660 -50.41 -11.68 -5.83
C GLY A 660 -50.20 -12.90 -6.72
N TYR A 661 -50.38 -14.12 -6.18
CA TYR A 661 -50.18 -15.34 -6.96
C TYR A 661 -51.31 -15.55 -7.96
N ASP A 662 -50.94 -16.02 -9.16
CA ASP A 662 -51.89 -16.49 -10.16
C ASP A 662 -51.85 -18.02 -10.22
N PHE A 663 -52.98 -18.66 -9.91
CA PHE A 663 -53.16 -20.12 -9.98
C PHE A 663 -53.95 -20.57 -11.22
N SER A 664 -54.26 -19.66 -12.15
CA SER A 664 -55.03 -19.93 -13.36
C SER A 664 -54.20 -20.48 -14.53
N LEU A 665 -52.88 -20.25 -14.50
CA LEU A 665 -51.94 -20.73 -15.52
C LEU A 665 -51.29 -22.05 -15.10
N ASP A 666 -51.13 -22.94 -16.07
CA ASP A 666 -50.59 -24.28 -15.87
C ASP A 666 -49.11 -24.20 -15.42
N THR A 667 -48.88 -24.45 -14.12
CA THR A 667 -47.61 -24.73 -13.39
C THR A 667 -46.35 -23.87 -13.56
N GLN A 668 -46.25 -22.95 -14.53
CA GLN A 668 -44.94 -22.33 -14.88
C GLN A 668 -44.85 -20.80 -14.73
N SER A 669 -45.93 -20.08 -14.46
CA SER A 669 -45.91 -18.60 -14.41
C SER A 669 -46.26 -18.08 -13.02
N MET A 670 -45.26 -17.98 -12.14
CA MET A 670 -45.40 -17.20 -10.91
C MET A 670 -45.43 -15.71 -11.27
N TYR A 671 -46.49 -15.01 -10.89
CA TYR A 671 -46.52 -13.55 -10.87
C TYR A 671 -46.15 -13.09 -9.45
N LEU A 672 -45.15 -12.21 -9.34
CA LEU A 672 -44.78 -11.58 -8.07
C LEU A 672 -45.44 -10.21 -7.97
N PRO A 673 -45.92 -9.78 -6.79
CA PRO A 673 -46.49 -8.45 -6.61
C PRO A 673 -45.51 -7.37 -7.06
N GLY A 674 -45.96 -6.50 -7.97
CA GLY A 674 -45.22 -5.30 -8.41
C GLY A 674 -44.28 -5.47 -9.61
N ARG A 675 -44.22 -6.62 -10.30
CA ARG A 675 -43.48 -6.79 -11.57
C ARG A 675 -44.14 -7.78 -12.53
N GLU A 676 -43.87 -7.59 -13.83
CA GLU A 676 -44.18 -8.50 -14.95
C GLU A 676 -43.65 -9.94 -14.72
N PRO A 677 -44.21 -10.95 -15.42
CA PRO A 677 -44.01 -12.37 -15.10
C PRO A 677 -42.54 -12.78 -14.99
N VAL A 678 -42.28 -13.78 -14.14
CA VAL A 678 -40.95 -14.31 -13.78
C VAL A 678 -40.14 -14.89 -14.97
N SER A 679 -40.63 -14.76 -16.21
CA SER A 679 -39.84 -15.05 -17.43
C SER A 679 -38.62 -14.13 -17.63
N ALA A 680 -38.48 -13.05 -16.86
CA ALA A 680 -37.34 -12.12 -16.95
C ALA A 680 -36.12 -12.46 -16.04
N ILE A 681 -36.10 -13.61 -15.35
CA ILE A 681 -34.95 -14.02 -14.49
C ILE A 681 -34.13 -15.16 -15.12
N ALA A 682 -34.39 -15.48 -16.39
CA ALA A 682 -33.57 -16.38 -17.20
C ALA A 682 -32.56 -15.64 -18.12
N SER A 683 -32.13 -14.42 -17.77
CA SER A 683 -31.08 -13.68 -18.47
C SER A 683 -30.01 -13.15 -17.51
#